data_AF-A0A433U4F8-F1
#
_entry.id   AF-A0A433U4F8-F1
#
_cell.length_a   1.000
_cell.length_b   1.000
_cell.length_c   1.000
_cell.angle_alpha   90.00
_cell.angle_beta   90.00
_cell.angle_gamma   90.00
#
_symmetry.space_group_name_H-M   'P 1'
#
loop_
_entity.id
_entity.type
_entity.pdbx_description
1 polymer ?
#
loop_
_entity_poly.entity_id
_entity_poly.type
_entity_poly.pdbx_seq_one_letter_code
_entity_poly.pdbx_strand_id
1 'polypeptide(L)'
;MGGGVLFLLLASKLSFLALSSLLHTHRPGQAVGENNTSDWARYTGQMLMLYLALLITYGLQALRAAKNGLLSRNSPWPKATAIAACVAAGTLEPLGLVILALKIVPAYGPGISVLVLACSVALSTAAASFLTCAGYGDGARAGGLTGLATLLLLGGLAGTVYMAFLCDSSLVNLLHLAGCLLSLNVAWLPWLQHHTNESNVILLESSPENFRQSNFGSSVSTIGSNDSLGATGSTLSSMSSANAYGPSSDSIHMYAPSNSLSSRHEDQSSRRNHGDANRPTKFYRKATWKASLILHVTKVLMVSLLCFIFFYVDIADTDFSVGASFSSSMQAAFLDGWDFGSSISSTQTYWMFGWNLISSLVGYVLVLIVLHTNMQKGCLAIPLVTSMPLALFIVSQPDFCDSVTASADVCHGYVAPLEYLVPTAAALVLGQLLSFGKQVFVKGHVSLLKETELFWAPCYSSVALDTWVLLNWKQSLRAGKLGIRAAAKPPKMRVYICTTMYREDEEEMRQLLESLARINAAQAEGETFFESHVVFDGGVQRKKISEFALVLISLLEETLGIKPTMCTKIVTPYGLKLSWALPGARVKPLMTFNIHLKDNMLVKNKKRWSQIMYMSYVLDFLTDASTPNEEAYILTTDADVKFTPDSVEALLDLMSRDNTIGAVCARTHPMGEGPLVWYQTFEYAVGHWFQK
;
A
#
# COMPACT_ATOMS: atom_id res chain seq x y z
N MET A 1 -3.92 -19.10 -0.36
CA MET A 1 -3.27 -17.87 0.18
C MET A 1 -4.08 -17.25 1.32
N GLY A 2 -5.34 -16.84 1.12
CA GLY A 2 -6.18 -16.26 2.19
C GLY A 2 -6.33 -17.12 3.45
N GLY A 3 -6.58 -18.43 3.31
CA GLY A 3 -6.60 -19.34 4.47
C GLY A 3 -5.25 -19.43 5.21
N GLY A 4 -4.14 -19.27 4.50
CA GLY A 4 -2.80 -19.20 5.10
C GLY A 4 -2.59 -17.90 5.90
N VAL A 5 -3.06 -16.76 5.40
CA VAL A 5 -3.08 -15.50 6.19
C VAL A 5 -3.88 -15.70 7.47
N LEU A 6 -5.11 -16.23 7.37
CA LEU A 6 -5.97 -16.45 8.52
C LEU A 6 -5.32 -17.37 9.57
N PHE A 7 -4.74 -18.49 9.12
CA PHE A 7 -3.99 -19.40 10.00
C PHE A 7 -2.86 -18.68 10.75
N LEU A 8 -2.04 -17.88 10.04
CA LEU A 8 -0.91 -17.18 10.65
C LEU A 8 -1.36 -16.08 11.63
N LEU A 9 -2.45 -15.37 11.34
CA LEU A 9 -3.05 -14.38 12.25
C LEU A 9 -3.58 -15.04 13.54
N LEU A 10 -4.21 -16.22 13.42
CA LEU A 10 -4.68 -16.99 14.57
C LEU A 10 -3.51 -17.57 15.36
N ALA A 11 -2.55 -18.18 14.68
CA ALA A 11 -1.39 -18.81 15.31
C ALA A 11 -0.58 -17.80 16.12
N SER A 12 -0.33 -16.58 15.62
CA SER A 12 0.42 -15.57 16.37
C SER A 12 -0.30 -15.17 17.66
N LYS A 13 -1.62 -14.98 17.59
CA LYS A 13 -2.44 -14.55 18.72
C LYS A 13 -2.59 -15.65 19.77
N LEU A 14 -3.02 -16.84 19.36
CA LEU A 14 -3.29 -17.96 20.26
C LEU A 14 -2.01 -18.47 20.93
N SER A 15 -0.88 -18.52 20.20
CA SER A 15 0.41 -18.91 20.79
C SER A 15 0.89 -17.95 21.88
N PHE A 16 0.67 -16.63 21.72
CA PHE A 16 1.02 -15.66 22.76
C PHE A 16 0.13 -15.79 24.00
N LEU A 17 -1.18 -15.91 23.81
CA LEU A 17 -2.13 -16.15 24.90
C LEU A 17 -1.83 -17.48 25.62
N ALA A 18 -1.37 -18.49 24.88
CA ALA A 18 -0.94 -19.78 25.44
C ALA A 18 0.30 -19.65 26.33
N LEU A 19 1.34 -18.94 25.88
CA LEU A 19 2.53 -18.68 26.71
C LEU A 19 2.18 -17.98 28.02
N SER A 20 1.28 -17.00 27.94
CA SER A 20 0.82 -16.25 29.10
C SER A 20 -0.04 -17.11 30.06
N SER A 21 -0.87 -18.00 29.53
CA SER A 21 -1.66 -18.96 30.33
C SER A 21 -0.76 -20.00 31.02
N LEU A 22 0.23 -20.55 30.32
CA LEU A 22 1.20 -21.51 30.86
C LEU A 22 2.06 -20.94 32.00
N LEU A 23 2.37 -19.63 31.94
CA LEU A 23 3.03 -18.94 33.04
C LEU A 23 2.23 -19.05 34.34
N HIS A 24 0.90 -18.91 34.26
CA HIS A 24 0.04 -18.92 35.45
C HIS A 24 -0.06 -20.30 36.08
N THR A 25 -0.09 -21.38 35.28
CA THR A 25 -0.19 -22.75 35.80
C THR A 25 1.06 -23.18 36.57
N HIS A 26 2.21 -22.58 36.27
CA HIS A 26 3.47 -22.82 36.96
C HIS A 26 3.74 -21.84 38.12
N ARG A 27 2.76 -21.01 38.51
CA ARG A 27 2.92 -20.09 39.64
C ARG A 27 3.05 -20.89 40.95
N PRO A 28 4.15 -20.74 41.73
CA PRO A 28 4.29 -21.42 43.00
C PRO A 28 3.20 -20.97 43.99
N GLY A 29 2.63 -21.93 44.72
CA GLY A 29 1.59 -21.67 45.73
C GLY A 29 2.14 -21.05 47.02
N GLN A 30 1.27 -20.42 47.81
CA GLN A 30 1.62 -19.74 49.08
C GLN A 30 2.30 -20.63 50.14
N ALA A 31 2.22 -21.96 50.02
CA ALA A 31 2.86 -22.91 50.94
C ALA A 31 4.32 -23.25 50.59
N VAL A 32 4.83 -22.80 49.43
CA VAL A 32 6.21 -23.00 49.00
C VAL A 32 7.07 -21.89 49.60
N GLY A 33 7.78 -22.18 50.68
CA GLY A 33 8.64 -21.21 51.35
C GLY A 33 9.74 -20.63 50.43
N GLU A 34 10.24 -19.44 50.77
CA GLU A 34 11.27 -18.67 50.02
C GLU A 34 12.54 -19.46 49.64
N ASN A 35 12.77 -20.62 50.26
CA ASN A 35 13.95 -21.46 50.04
C ASN A 35 13.84 -22.44 48.86
N ASN A 36 12.68 -22.61 48.22
CA ASN A 36 12.55 -23.53 47.08
C ASN A 36 12.87 -22.82 45.75
N THR A 37 14.16 -22.60 45.49
CA THR A 37 14.66 -21.88 44.31
C THR A 37 14.24 -22.52 42.98
N SER A 38 14.01 -23.84 42.95
CA SER A 38 13.71 -24.59 41.72
C SER A 38 12.35 -24.26 41.10
N ASP A 39 11.29 -24.10 41.91
CA ASP A 39 9.95 -23.77 41.41
C ASP A 39 9.88 -22.30 40.95
N TRP A 40 10.57 -21.40 41.66
CA TRP A 40 10.72 -20.01 41.26
C TRP A 40 11.57 -19.86 39.98
N ALA A 41 12.58 -20.70 39.78
CA ALA A 41 13.34 -20.75 38.53
C ALA A 41 12.45 -21.18 37.35
N ARG A 42 11.58 -22.17 37.54
CA ARG A 42 10.60 -22.61 36.52
C ARG A 42 9.60 -21.51 36.16
N TYR A 43 9.03 -20.85 37.17
CA TYR A 43 8.12 -19.73 36.97
C TYR A 43 8.81 -18.57 36.23
N THR A 44 10.06 -18.27 36.60
CA THR A 44 10.87 -17.24 35.93
C THR A 44 11.23 -17.64 34.49
N GLY A 45 11.54 -18.91 34.23
CA GLY A 45 11.80 -19.42 32.87
C GLY A 45 10.61 -19.25 31.92
N GLN A 46 9.38 -19.52 32.40
CA GLN A 46 8.15 -19.28 31.63
C GLN A 46 7.95 -17.79 31.33
N MET A 47 8.22 -16.92 32.31
CA MET A 47 8.16 -15.47 32.12
C MET A 47 9.19 -14.99 31.09
N LEU A 48 10.42 -15.53 31.15
CA LEU A 48 11.47 -15.22 30.20
C LEU A 48 11.08 -15.59 28.76
N MET A 49 10.32 -16.66 28.53
CA MET A 49 9.82 -16.99 27.19
C MET A 49 8.84 -15.95 26.65
N LEU A 50 7.94 -15.46 27.50
CA LEU A 50 7.02 -14.37 27.14
C LEU A 50 7.77 -13.05 26.88
N TYR A 51 8.74 -12.72 27.75
CA TYR A 51 9.64 -11.58 27.59
C TYR A 51 10.40 -11.65 26.27
N LEU A 52 11.02 -12.81 25.96
CA LEU A 52 11.77 -13.03 24.73
C LEU A 52 10.89 -12.97 23.49
N ALA A 53 9.63 -13.43 23.54
CA ALA A 53 8.70 -13.35 22.41
C ALA A 53 8.46 -11.89 21.97
N LEU A 54 8.33 -10.97 22.93
CA LEU A 54 8.22 -9.53 22.65
C LEU A 54 9.59 -8.90 22.30
N LEU A 55 10.63 -9.22 23.07
CA LEU A 55 11.96 -8.63 22.92
C LEU A 55 12.58 -8.95 21.56
N ILE A 56 12.53 -10.21 21.12
CA ILE A 56 13.10 -10.64 19.83
C ILE A 56 12.35 -9.95 18.69
N THR A 57 11.02 -9.88 18.76
CA THR A 57 10.19 -9.21 17.77
C THR A 57 10.59 -7.75 17.60
N TYR A 58 10.68 -6.99 18.71
CA TYR A 58 11.06 -5.58 18.66
C TYR A 58 12.54 -5.37 18.33
N GLY A 59 13.43 -6.26 18.80
CA GLY A 59 14.86 -6.22 18.51
C GLY A 59 15.16 -6.41 17.02
N LEU A 60 14.53 -7.40 16.38
CA LEU A 60 14.66 -7.62 14.93
C LEU A 60 14.16 -6.41 14.13
N GLN A 61 13.07 -5.78 14.57
CA GLN A 61 12.53 -4.57 13.93
C GLN A 61 13.44 -3.36 14.14
N ALA A 62 14.07 -3.21 15.31
CA ALA A 62 15.06 -2.18 15.57
C ALA A 62 16.32 -2.37 14.70
N LEU A 63 16.82 -3.60 14.57
CA LEU A 63 17.96 -3.92 13.70
C LEU A 63 17.65 -3.63 12.23
N ARG A 64 16.45 -4.02 11.76
CA ARG A 64 15.97 -3.70 10.41
C ARG A 64 15.89 -2.20 10.17
N ALA A 65 15.35 -1.45 11.13
CA ALA A 65 15.25 0.00 11.06
C ALA A 65 16.62 0.68 11.10
N ALA A 66 17.56 0.18 11.91
CA ALA A 66 18.94 0.66 11.96
C ALA A 66 19.64 0.45 10.60
N LYS A 67 19.52 -0.74 10.02
CA LYS A 67 20.08 -1.06 8.70
C LYS A 67 19.56 -0.11 7.63
N ASN A 68 18.24 0.12 7.58
CA ASN A 68 17.64 0.93 6.52
C ASN A 68 17.72 2.45 6.78
N GLY A 69 17.82 2.87 8.04
CA GLY A 69 17.82 4.27 8.45
C GLY A 69 19.19 4.89 8.65
N LEU A 70 20.12 4.19 9.29
CA LEU A 70 21.47 4.70 9.60
C LEU A 70 22.44 4.54 8.43
N LEU A 71 22.37 3.44 7.67
CA LEU A 71 23.22 3.22 6.50
C LEU A 71 22.74 4.00 5.27
N SER A 72 21.49 4.46 5.24
CA SER A 72 20.95 5.27 4.15
C SER A 72 21.28 6.75 4.38
N ARG A 73 22.23 7.27 3.58
CA ARG A 73 22.66 8.69 3.61
C ARG A 73 21.52 9.67 3.31
N ASN A 74 20.41 9.17 2.72
CA ASN A 74 19.29 9.96 2.21
C ASN A 74 18.06 9.98 3.14
N SER A 75 18.10 9.37 4.33
CA SER A 75 16.95 9.37 5.26
C SER A 75 17.01 10.58 6.23
N PRO A 76 15.98 11.46 6.28
CA PRO A 76 15.95 12.58 7.21
C PRO A 76 15.60 12.13 8.63
N TRP A 77 16.04 12.89 9.64
CA TRP A 77 15.63 12.68 11.03
C TRP A 77 14.21 13.24 11.28
N PRO A 78 13.40 12.59 12.14
CA PRO A 78 12.10 13.10 12.55
C PRO A 78 12.23 14.38 13.37
N LYS A 79 11.19 15.22 13.36
CA LYS A 79 11.13 16.44 14.18
C LYS A 79 10.87 16.11 15.66
N ALA A 80 11.09 17.06 16.56
CA ALA A 80 10.96 16.85 18.01
C ALA A 80 9.58 16.30 18.44
N THR A 81 8.49 16.82 17.87
CA THR A 81 7.14 16.30 18.18
C THR A 81 6.92 14.88 17.66
N ALA A 82 7.54 14.52 16.53
CA ALA A 82 7.51 13.17 15.98
C ALA A 82 8.34 12.19 16.83
N ILE A 83 9.47 12.64 17.38
CA ILE A 83 10.26 11.87 18.36
C ILE A 83 9.44 11.61 19.62
N ALA A 84 8.78 12.65 20.16
CA ALA A 84 7.90 12.49 21.33
C ALA A 84 6.75 11.50 21.05
N ALA A 85 6.14 11.57 19.86
CA ALA A 85 5.12 10.61 19.43
C ALA A 85 5.68 9.17 19.32
N CYS A 86 6.90 8.99 18.81
CA CYS A 86 7.57 7.68 18.76
C CYS A 86 7.82 7.13 20.17
N VAL A 87 8.27 7.96 21.10
CA VAL A 87 8.50 7.55 22.49
C VAL A 87 7.19 7.18 23.16
N ALA A 88 6.12 7.98 22.98
CA ALA A 88 4.80 7.70 23.53
C ALA A 88 4.20 6.40 22.98
N ALA A 89 4.25 6.17 21.67
CA ALA A 89 3.77 4.91 21.09
C ALA A 89 4.66 3.72 21.51
N GLY A 90 5.96 3.95 21.64
CA GLY A 90 6.95 2.96 22.07
C GLY A 90 6.88 2.58 23.55
N THR A 91 6.23 3.38 24.39
CA THR A 91 5.97 3.07 25.80
C THR A 91 4.60 2.44 25.99
N LEU A 92 3.56 3.00 25.36
CA LEU A 92 2.17 2.58 25.54
C LEU A 92 1.88 1.19 24.96
N GLU A 93 2.43 0.82 23.79
CA GLU A 93 2.19 -0.51 23.23
C GLU A 93 2.78 -1.63 24.11
N PRO A 94 4.07 -1.59 24.52
CA PRO A 94 4.61 -2.54 25.49
C PRO A 94 3.85 -2.56 26.81
N LEU A 95 3.44 -1.40 27.34
CA LEU A 95 2.66 -1.32 28.57
C LEU A 95 1.37 -2.14 28.47
N GLY A 96 0.61 -1.95 27.40
CA GLY A 96 -0.62 -2.70 27.18
C GLY A 96 -0.39 -4.19 27.01
N LEU A 97 0.60 -4.61 26.21
CA LEU A 97 0.88 -6.02 25.96
C LEU A 97 1.44 -6.76 27.19
N VAL A 98 2.27 -6.09 28.00
CA VAL A 98 2.81 -6.68 29.24
C VAL A 98 1.70 -6.81 30.30
N ILE A 99 0.84 -5.80 30.46
CA ILE A 99 -0.33 -5.90 31.37
C ILE A 99 -1.28 -7.00 30.89
N LEU A 100 -1.54 -7.08 29.58
CA LEU A 100 -2.37 -8.13 28.99
C LEU A 100 -1.85 -9.51 29.39
N ALA A 101 -0.55 -9.74 29.21
CA ALA A 101 0.05 -11.06 29.38
C ALA A 101 0.34 -11.44 30.84
N LEU A 102 0.67 -10.48 31.71
CA LEU A 102 1.01 -10.78 33.11
C LEU A 102 -0.14 -10.61 34.09
N LYS A 103 -1.19 -9.85 33.74
CA LYS A 103 -2.29 -9.52 34.66
C LYS A 103 -3.66 -9.92 34.12
N ILE A 104 -3.97 -9.62 32.85
CA ILE A 104 -5.31 -9.86 32.30
C ILE A 104 -5.55 -11.33 31.97
N VAL A 105 -4.65 -11.96 31.21
CA VAL A 105 -4.80 -13.38 30.84
C VAL A 105 -4.87 -14.28 32.09
N PRO A 106 -4.02 -14.09 33.13
CA PRO A 106 -4.15 -14.87 34.37
C PRO A 106 -5.44 -14.60 35.14
N ALA A 107 -5.91 -13.35 35.21
CA ALA A 107 -7.08 -13.00 36.01
C ALA A 107 -8.41 -13.38 35.34
N TYR A 108 -8.50 -13.25 34.02
CA TYR A 108 -9.76 -13.31 33.27
C TYR A 108 -9.79 -14.42 32.22
N GLY A 109 -8.68 -15.12 32.01
CA GLY A 109 -8.55 -16.17 31.01
C GLY A 109 -8.40 -15.66 29.57
N PRO A 110 -8.19 -16.58 28.62
CA PRO A 110 -7.90 -16.24 27.22
C PRO A 110 -9.13 -15.71 26.47
N GLY A 111 -10.35 -16.12 26.83
CA GLY A 111 -11.58 -15.65 26.17
C GLY A 111 -11.78 -14.14 26.29
N ILE A 112 -11.73 -13.60 27.51
CA ILE A 112 -11.80 -12.15 27.77
C ILE A 112 -10.60 -11.44 27.15
N SER A 113 -9.42 -12.06 27.17
CA SER A 113 -8.19 -11.49 26.57
C SER A 113 -8.32 -11.30 25.05
N VAL A 114 -8.98 -12.22 24.33
CA VAL A 114 -9.29 -12.06 22.90
C VAL A 114 -10.24 -10.88 22.67
N LEU A 115 -11.24 -10.67 23.55
CA LEU A 115 -12.13 -9.51 23.49
C LEU A 115 -11.39 -8.19 23.76
N VAL A 116 -10.47 -8.17 24.72
CA VAL A 116 -9.62 -7.00 25.02
C VAL A 116 -8.78 -6.60 23.81
N LEU A 117 -8.17 -7.56 23.11
CA LEU A 117 -7.46 -7.29 21.87
C LEU A 117 -8.37 -6.72 20.78
N ALA A 118 -9.60 -7.22 20.64
CA ALA A 118 -10.57 -6.71 19.68
C ALA A 118 -11.06 -5.29 20.01
N CYS A 119 -11.08 -4.91 21.30
CA CYS A 119 -11.46 -3.58 21.78
C CYS A 119 -10.44 -2.48 21.45
N SER A 120 -9.20 -2.84 21.10
CA SER A 120 -8.13 -1.87 20.75
C SER A 120 -8.43 -1.00 19.52
N VAL A 121 -9.47 -1.35 18.77
CA VAL A 121 -9.95 -0.61 17.60
C VAL A 121 -10.94 0.50 17.97
N ALA A 122 -11.62 0.42 19.13
CA ALA A 122 -12.79 1.23 19.47
C ALA A 122 -12.49 2.75 19.51
N LEU A 123 -11.33 3.17 20.02
CA LEU A 123 -10.98 4.58 20.09
C LEU A 123 -10.68 5.16 18.69
N SER A 124 -10.06 4.37 17.81
CA SER A 124 -9.75 4.79 16.45
C SER A 124 -11.01 5.09 15.62
N THR A 125 -12.05 4.29 15.82
CA THR A 125 -13.34 4.44 15.13
C THR A 125 -14.18 5.56 15.71
N ALA A 126 -14.12 5.76 17.02
CA ALA A 126 -14.74 6.90 17.69
C ALA A 126 -14.12 8.22 17.20
N ALA A 127 -12.79 8.28 17.11
CA ALA A 127 -12.07 9.44 16.58
C ALA A 127 -12.44 9.72 15.11
N ALA A 128 -12.50 8.68 14.26
CA ALA A 128 -12.92 8.82 12.88
C ALA A 128 -14.37 9.33 12.76
N SER A 129 -15.27 8.85 13.61
CA SER A 129 -16.68 9.27 13.62
C SER A 129 -16.85 10.71 14.09
N PHE A 130 -16.09 11.13 15.10
CA PHE A 130 -16.05 12.52 15.54
C PHE A 130 -15.64 13.46 14.40
N LEU A 131 -14.59 13.10 13.65
CA LEU A 131 -14.14 13.90 12.50
C LEU A 131 -15.18 13.98 11.38
N THR A 132 -15.92 12.89 11.09
CA THR A 132 -17.03 12.93 10.13
C THR A 132 -18.20 13.80 10.60
N CYS A 133 -18.54 13.76 11.90
CA CYS A 133 -19.61 14.58 12.47
C CYS A 133 -19.21 16.06 12.55
N ALA A 134 -17.92 16.37 12.72
CA ALA A 134 -17.38 17.73 12.72
C ALA A 134 -17.34 18.39 11.32
N GLY A 135 -17.92 17.77 10.29
CA GLY A 135 -18.03 18.32 8.93
C GLY A 135 -16.78 18.13 8.07
N TYR A 136 -15.81 17.33 8.50
CA TYR A 136 -14.57 17.05 7.78
C TYR A 136 -14.63 15.78 6.89
N GLY A 137 -15.82 15.25 6.57
CA GLY A 137 -15.97 13.96 5.87
C GLY A 137 -17.12 13.86 4.85
N ASP A 138 -17.12 12.76 4.10
CA ASP A 138 -18.14 12.39 3.09
C ASP A 138 -19.57 12.45 3.68
N GLY A 139 -20.54 12.83 2.85
CA GLY A 139 -21.89 13.30 3.25
C GLY A 139 -22.73 12.44 4.20
N ALA A 140 -23.90 12.96 4.59
CA ALA A 140 -24.74 12.50 5.71
C ALA A 140 -24.94 10.97 5.89
N ARG A 141 -25.00 10.19 4.79
CA ARG A 141 -25.12 8.72 4.85
C ARG A 141 -23.86 8.02 5.38
N ALA A 142 -22.67 8.55 5.10
CA ALA A 142 -21.42 8.00 5.60
C ALA A 142 -21.26 8.24 7.11
N GLY A 143 -21.70 9.42 7.59
CA GLY A 143 -21.71 9.76 9.02
C GLY A 143 -22.63 8.86 9.88
N GLY A 144 -23.78 8.44 9.33
CA GLY A 144 -24.68 7.51 10.02
C GLY A 144 -24.06 6.12 10.23
N LEU A 145 -23.36 5.61 9.22
CA LEU A 145 -22.73 4.28 9.27
C LEU A 145 -21.53 4.24 10.23
N THR A 146 -20.72 5.30 10.24
CA THR A 146 -19.60 5.45 11.19
C THR A 146 -20.09 5.66 12.62
N GLY A 147 -21.18 6.41 12.81
CA GLY A 147 -21.86 6.54 14.10
C GLY A 147 -22.35 5.19 14.65
N LEU A 148 -23.04 4.39 13.84
CA LEU A 148 -23.46 3.04 14.22
C LEU A 148 -22.27 2.13 14.56
N ALA A 149 -21.20 2.17 13.76
CA ALA A 149 -19.99 1.41 14.02
C ALA A 149 -19.37 1.77 15.39
N THR A 150 -19.36 3.05 15.74
CA THR A 150 -18.86 3.53 17.04
C THR A 150 -19.72 3.05 18.20
N LEU A 151 -21.05 3.11 18.06
CA LEU A 151 -21.97 2.62 19.10
C LEU A 151 -21.76 1.12 19.37
N LEU A 152 -21.62 0.32 18.31
CA LEU A 152 -21.37 -1.12 18.43
C LEU A 152 -20.01 -1.41 19.10
N LEU A 153 -18.95 -0.68 18.74
CA LEU A 153 -17.63 -0.88 19.35
C LEU A 153 -17.57 -0.43 20.81
N LEU A 154 -18.23 0.67 21.17
CA LEU A 154 -18.36 1.11 22.56
C LEU A 154 -19.24 0.15 23.37
N GLY A 155 -20.31 -0.38 22.78
CA GLY A 155 -21.14 -1.43 23.38
C GLY A 155 -20.34 -2.72 23.63
N GLY A 156 -19.53 -3.14 22.67
CA GLY A 156 -18.63 -4.29 22.82
C GLY A 156 -17.52 -4.06 23.87
N LEU A 157 -16.97 -2.85 23.94
CA LEU A 157 -16.03 -2.46 25.00
C LEU A 157 -16.68 -2.55 26.38
N ALA A 158 -17.88 -1.96 26.54
CA ALA A 158 -18.63 -1.99 27.78
C ALA A 158 -19.01 -3.43 28.19
N GLY A 159 -19.44 -4.25 27.23
CA GLY A 159 -19.70 -5.68 27.44
C GLY A 159 -18.46 -6.44 27.91
N THR A 160 -17.29 -6.15 27.32
CA THR A 160 -16.01 -6.77 27.73
C THR A 160 -15.64 -6.40 29.17
N VAL A 161 -15.77 -5.12 29.54
CA VAL A 161 -15.51 -4.66 30.91
C VAL A 161 -16.52 -5.25 31.91
N TYR A 162 -17.79 -5.32 31.54
CA TYR A 162 -18.82 -5.94 32.37
C TYR A 162 -18.54 -7.43 32.61
N MET A 163 -18.11 -8.16 31.58
CA MET A 163 -17.74 -9.57 31.71
C MET A 163 -16.51 -9.79 32.58
N ALA A 164 -15.51 -8.92 32.46
CA ALA A 164 -14.38 -8.93 33.38
C ALA A 164 -14.83 -8.67 34.83
N PHE A 165 -15.72 -7.70 35.05
CA PHE A 165 -16.28 -7.42 36.37
C PHE A 165 -17.05 -8.61 36.97
N LEU A 166 -17.80 -9.35 36.15
CA LEU A 166 -18.50 -10.57 36.60
C LEU A 166 -17.54 -11.72 36.93
N CYS A 167 -16.40 -11.79 36.25
CA CYS A 167 -15.37 -12.80 36.49
C CYS A 167 -14.57 -12.51 37.77
N ASP A 168 -14.11 -11.27 37.93
CA ASP A 168 -13.42 -10.79 39.13
C ASP A 168 -13.65 -9.29 39.31
N SER A 169 -14.29 -8.94 40.44
CA SER A 169 -14.60 -7.57 40.83
C SER A 169 -13.47 -6.86 41.57
N SER A 170 -12.27 -7.46 41.66
CA SER A 170 -11.09 -6.83 42.25
C SER A 170 -10.77 -5.50 41.58
N LEU A 171 -10.73 -4.42 42.37
CA LEU A 171 -10.40 -3.08 41.89
C LEU A 171 -9.04 -3.04 41.18
N VAL A 172 -8.07 -3.80 41.66
CA VAL A 172 -6.72 -3.87 41.09
C VAL A 172 -6.75 -4.46 39.68
N ASN A 173 -7.47 -5.58 39.49
CA ASN A 173 -7.57 -6.23 38.19
C ASN A 173 -8.38 -5.40 37.19
N LEU A 174 -9.40 -4.68 37.66
CA LEU A 174 -10.15 -3.72 36.83
C LEU A 174 -9.31 -2.50 36.42
N LEU A 175 -8.43 -2.01 37.29
CA LEU A 175 -7.49 -0.93 36.96
C LEU A 175 -6.45 -1.41 35.93
N HIS A 176 -5.94 -2.64 36.06
CA HIS A 176 -5.07 -3.26 35.05
C HIS A 176 -5.78 -3.39 33.70
N LEU A 177 -7.03 -3.85 33.70
CA LEU A 177 -7.85 -3.93 32.49
C LEU A 177 -8.02 -2.56 31.82
N ALA A 178 -8.37 -1.53 32.59
CA ALA A 178 -8.52 -0.17 32.09
C ALA A 178 -7.19 0.37 31.53
N GLY A 179 -6.08 0.15 32.23
CA GLY A 179 -4.74 0.55 31.79
C GLY A 179 -4.31 -0.13 30.48
N CYS A 180 -4.58 -1.43 30.33
CA CYS A 180 -4.32 -2.16 29.07
C CYS A 180 -5.17 -1.64 27.91
N LEU A 181 -6.49 -1.47 28.13
CA LEU A 181 -7.39 -0.99 27.09
C LEU A 181 -7.01 0.42 26.62
N LEU A 182 -6.71 1.32 27.55
CA LEU A 182 -6.30 2.69 27.23
C LEU A 182 -4.96 2.73 26.49
N SER A 183 -3.95 1.99 26.98
CA SER A 183 -2.61 2.00 26.40
C SER A 183 -2.59 1.45 24.97
N LEU A 184 -3.26 0.32 24.70
CA LEU A 184 -3.34 -0.24 23.35
C LEU A 184 -4.15 0.65 22.38
N ASN A 185 -5.29 1.18 22.82
CA ASN A 185 -6.12 2.07 21.99
C ASN A 185 -5.38 3.37 21.61
N VAL A 186 -4.61 3.94 22.53
CA VAL A 186 -3.83 5.17 22.26
C VAL A 186 -2.61 4.85 21.41
N ALA A 187 -1.88 3.77 21.70
CA ALA A 187 -0.68 3.40 20.95
C ALA A 187 -0.97 3.09 19.47
N TRP A 188 -2.09 2.44 19.18
CA TRP A 188 -2.49 2.09 17.82
C TRP A 188 -3.41 3.11 17.15
N LEU A 189 -3.58 4.29 17.75
CA LEU A 189 -4.37 5.36 17.16
C LEU A 189 -3.73 5.83 15.84
N PRO A 190 -4.44 5.81 14.70
CA PRO A 190 -3.88 6.22 13.40
C PRO A 190 -3.33 7.65 13.41
N TRP A 191 -3.94 8.54 14.20
CA TRP A 191 -3.44 9.89 14.42
C TRP A 191 -2.03 9.91 15.03
N LEU A 192 -1.78 9.12 16.07
CA LEU A 192 -0.47 9.05 16.71
C LEU A 192 0.57 8.48 15.74
N GLN A 193 0.20 7.40 15.04
CA GLN A 193 1.03 6.76 14.03
C GLN A 193 1.38 7.69 12.86
N HIS A 194 0.45 8.54 12.40
CA HIS A 194 0.73 9.57 11.40
C HIS A 194 1.87 10.50 11.84
N HIS A 195 1.78 11.03 13.06
CA HIS A 195 2.72 12.03 13.57
C HIS A 195 4.12 11.47 13.86
N THR A 196 4.27 10.15 14.03
CA THR A 196 5.61 9.52 14.22
C THR A 196 6.56 9.76 13.04
N ASN A 197 6.05 10.02 11.83
CA ASN A 197 6.86 10.05 10.60
C ASN A 197 7.24 11.44 10.09
N GLU A 198 6.80 12.49 10.77
CA GLU A 198 6.94 13.86 10.29
C GLU A 198 8.39 14.36 10.40
N SER A 199 8.87 15.08 9.37
CA SER A 199 10.22 15.65 9.32
C SER A 199 10.19 17.15 9.01
N ASN A 200 11.29 17.84 9.29
CA ASN A 200 11.45 19.26 8.98
C ASN A 200 11.92 19.53 7.54
N VAL A 201 12.15 18.50 6.72
CA VAL A 201 12.71 18.66 5.37
C VAL A 201 11.60 18.98 4.38
N ILE A 202 11.57 20.23 3.91
CA ILE A 202 10.62 20.74 2.91
C ILE A 202 11.19 20.47 1.51
N LEU A 203 10.43 19.78 0.66
CA LEU A 203 10.61 19.81 -0.78
C LEU A 203 9.98 21.13 -1.27
N LEU A 204 10.83 22.11 -1.56
CA LEU A 204 10.42 23.25 -2.39
C LEU A 204 10.40 22.78 -3.84
N GLU A 205 9.31 23.06 -4.54
CA GLU A 205 9.26 22.98 -5.99
C GLU A 205 10.38 23.87 -6.54
N SER A 206 11.31 23.30 -7.30
CA SER A 206 12.33 24.08 -7.99
C SER A 206 11.64 24.90 -9.08
N SER A 207 11.48 26.20 -8.85
CA SER A 207 11.06 27.14 -9.90
C SER A 207 12.02 27.04 -11.11
N PRO A 208 11.52 26.99 -12.35
CA PRO A 208 12.36 26.86 -13.55
C PRO A 208 13.28 28.06 -13.81
N GLU A 209 13.20 29.14 -13.03
CA GLU A 209 14.02 30.34 -13.26
C GLU A 209 15.46 30.25 -12.72
N ASN A 210 15.78 29.32 -11.83
CA ASN A 210 17.12 29.25 -11.22
C ASN A 210 18.15 28.46 -12.04
N PHE A 211 17.80 27.92 -13.22
CA PHE A 211 18.76 27.23 -14.09
C PHE A 211 19.46 28.16 -15.11
N ARG A 212 19.15 29.47 -15.10
CA ARG A 212 19.77 30.45 -16.02
C ARG A 212 20.97 31.22 -15.46
N GLN A 213 21.46 30.90 -14.26
CA GLN A 213 22.59 31.63 -13.65
C GLN A 213 23.72 30.78 -13.03
N SER A 214 23.83 29.50 -13.37
CA SER A 214 24.98 28.66 -12.95
C SER A 214 25.92 28.21 -14.08
N ASN A 215 25.92 28.91 -15.22
CA ASN A 215 26.97 28.80 -16.23
C ASN A 215 27.66 30.16 -16.42
N PHE A 216 28.55 30.51 -15.49
CA PHE A 216 29.71 31.34 -15.78
C PHE A 216 30.76 31.08 -14.70
N GLY A 217 31.79 30.30 -15.06
CA GLY A 217 32.91 30.00 -14.16
C GLY A 217 33.54 28.64 -14.38
N SER A 218 33.88 28.26 -15.61
CA SER A 218 34.94 27.27 -15.83
C SER A 218 36.10 27.95 -16.56
N SER A 219 37.14 28.17 -15.77
CA SER A 219 38.47 28.57 -16.17
C SER A 219 38.99 27.72 -17.32
N VAL A 220 39.40 28.41 -18.38
CA VAL A 220 40.32 27.95 -19.41
C VAL A 220 41.58 27.39 -18.72
N SER A 221 41.90 26.13 -19.00
CA SER A 221 43.27 25.64 -18.90
C SER A 221 43.58 24.76 -20.10
N THR A 222 44.47 25.29 -20.93
CA THR A 222 45.14 24.67 -22.06
C THR A 222 46.27 23.76 -21.55
N ILE A 223 46.76 22.86 -22.41
CA ILE A 223 47.97 22.00 -22.31
C ILE A 223 47.64 20.56 -21.86
N GLY A 224 48.00 19.49 -22.55
CA GLY A 224 48.87 19.32 -23.72
C GLY A 224 48.82 17.90 -24.29
N SER A 225 49.40 17.79 -25.47
CA SER A 225 49.57 16.62 -26.34
C SER A 225 50.58 15.59 -25.82
N ASN A 226 50.32 14.29 -26.06
CA ASN A 226 51.18 13.37 -26.84
C ASN A 226 50.73 11.89 -26.72
N ASP A 227 50.69 11.23 -27.89
CA ASP A 227 51.15 9.86 -28.23
C ASP A 227 50.64 8.63 -27.41
N SER A 228 50.36 7.44 -27.94
CA SER A 228 50.33 6.83 -29.28
C SER A 228 49.98 5.32 -29.15
N LEU A 229 49.58 4.67 -30.27
CA LEU A 229 49.42 3.22 -30.53
C LEU A 229 48.25 2.44 -29.86
N GLY A 230 47.45 1.63 -30.56
CA GLY A 230 47.48 1.16 -31.94
C GLY A 230 46.23 0.37 -32.34
N ALA A 231 45.86 0.52 -33.63
CA ALA A 231 45.51 -0.53 -34.60
C ALA A 231 44.59 -1.70 -34.14
N THR A 232 43.48 -2.01 -34.81
CA THR A 232 43.31 -2.35 -36.24
C THR A 232 41.83 -2.16 -36.61
N GLY A 233 41.49 -1.46 -37.70
CA GLY A 233 41.16 -2.06 -39.01
C GLY A 233 39.66 -2.38 -39.08
N SER A 234 38.84 -1.97 -40.04
CA SER A 234 39.06 -1.58 -41.44
C SER A 234 37.69 -1.03 -41.95
N THR A 235 37.61 0.20 -42.46
CA THR A 235 37.46 0.58 -43.89
C THR A 235 36.15 0.09 -44.56
N LEU A 236 35.43 0.84 -45.42
CA LEU A 236 35.80 1.99 -46.25
C LEU A 236 34.53 2.61 -46.86
N SER A 237 34.60 3.92 -47.17
CA SER A 237 34.13 4.62 -48.40
C SER A 237 32.63 4.61 -48.75
N SER A 238 32.01 5.63 -49.33
CA SER A 238 32.35 6.97 -49.88
C SER A 238 31.06 7.39 -50.61
N MET A 239 30.60 8.65 -50.74
CA MET A 239 31.06 9.74 -51.61
C MET A 239 29.76 10.53 -51.91
N SER A 240 29.67 11.82 -51.55
CA SER A 240 29.89 13.02 -52.40
C SER A 240 28.70 13.46 -53.27
N SER A 241 28.20 14.68 -53.01
CA SER A 241 27.86 15.77 -53.97
C SER A 241 26.81 16.70 -53.31
N ALA A 242 27.10 17.93 -52.87
CA ALA A 242 27.51 19.16 -53.57
C ALA A 242 26.33 20.07 -53.98
N ASN A 243 26.48 21.35 -53.56
CA ASN A 243 25.89 22.60 -54.11
C ASN A 243 24.40 22.89 -53.81
N ALA A 244 23.93 24.12 -53.64
CA ALA A 244 24.48 25.47 -53.42
C ALA A 244 23.26 26.43 -53.28
N TYR A 245 23.51 27.69 -52.92
CA TYR A 245 22.62 28.88 -52.90
C TYR A 245 21.87 29.20 -51.59
N GLY A 246 22.36 30.25 -50.89
CA GLY A 246 21.54 31.17 -50.09
C GLY A 246 20.97 32.29 -50.98
N PRO A 247 20.83 33.54 -50.49
CA PRO A 247 20.33 34.04 -49.20
C PRO A 247 19.27 35.16 -49.42
N SER A 248 18.49 35.55 -48.39
CA SER A 248 17.85 36.89 -48.21
C SER A 248 16.76 36.78 -47.14
N SER A 249 16.89 37.34 -45.94
CA SER A 249 16.83 38.76 -45.54
C SER A 249 15.40 39.31 -45.39
N ASP A 250 15.26 40.12 -44.34
CA ASP A 250 14.22 41.12 -44.04
C ASP A 250 12.96 40.57 -43.35
N SER A 251 12.81 40.67 -42.02
CA SER A 251 12.76 41.85 -41.12
C SER A 251 11.54 42.75 -41.34
N ILE A 252 10.99 43.25 -40.21
CA ILE A 252 9.98 44.32 -40.00
C ILE A 252 8.73 43.75 -39.30
N HIS A 253 8.68 43.74 -37.95
CA HIS A 253 8.15 44.81 -37.10
C HIS A 253 6.78 45.35 -37.55
N MET A 254 5.74 45.21 -36.74
CA MET A 254 5.19 46.30 -35.91
C MET A 254 3.74 46.07 -35.46
N TYR A 255 3.50 46.56 -34.24
CA TYR A 255 2.26 47.11 -33.70
C TYR A 255 1.09 46.18 -33.33
N ALA A 256 0.97 45.99 -32.01
CA ALA A 256 -0.31 46.05 -31.30
C ALA A 256 -1.06 47.37 -31.61
N PRO A 257 -2.38 47.39 -31.40
CA PRO A 257 -2.83 48.15 -30.24
C PRO A 257 -3.97 47.51 -29.43
N SER A 258 -3.92 47.86 -28.15
CA SER A 258 -4.93 47.79 -27.11
C SER A 258 -6.19 48.62 -27.39
N ASN A 259 -7.34 48.19 -26.86
CA ASN A 259 -8.40 48.98 -26.19
C ASN A 259 -9.56 48.03 -25.83
N SER A 260 -9.86 47.75 -24.55
CA SER A 260 -10.59 48.54 -23.54
C SER A 260 -12.13 48.45 -23.66
N LEU A 261 -12.83 48.59 -22.52
CA LEU A 261 -14.29 48.52 -22.22
C LEU A 261 -14.71 47.19 -21.58
N SER A 262 -14.77 47.04 -20.25
CA SER A 262 -15.63 47.66 -19.23
C SER A 262 -17.14 47.49 -19.45
N SER A 263 -17.74 46.59 -18.65
CA SER A 263 -19.06 46.82 -18.06
C SER A 263 -19.17 46.05 -16.73
N ARG A 264 -19.44 46.83 -15.67
CA ARG A 264 -19.84 46.38 -14.33
C ARG A 264 -21.34 46.08 -14.36
N HIS A 265 -21.75 45.01 -13.69
CA HIS A 265 -22.99 45.01 -12.92
C HIS A 265 -22.71 44.35 -11.56
N GLU A 266 -23.02 45.10 -10.51
CA GLU A 266 -22.93 44.71 -9.11
C GLU A 266 -24.11 43.81 -8.75
N ASP A 267 -23.85 42.77 -7.96
CA ASP A 267 -24.79 42.33 -6.92
C ASP A 267 -24.00 41.86 -5.70
N GLN A 268 -24.19 42.60 -4.60
CA GLN A 268 -23.60 42.36 -3.29
C GLN A 268 -24.50 41.43 -2.49
N SER A 269 -23.98 40.29 -2.02
CA SER A 269 -24.25 39.80 -0.65
C SER A 269 -23.35 38.62 -0.27
N SER A 270 -22.96 38.59 1.01
CA SER A 270 -22.17 37.56 1.72
C SER A 270 -20.64 37.67 1.65
N ARG A 271 -20.09 38.64 2.40
CA ARG A 271 -18.74 38.56 2.98
C ARG A 271 -18.64 37.33 3.90
N ARG A 272 -17.93 36.29 3.48
CA ARG A 272 -17.22 35.35 4.37
C ARG A 272 -15.76 35.32 3.95
N ASN A 273 -14.88 35.55 4.92
CA ASN A 273 -13.44 35.69 4.79
C ASN A 273 -12.82 34.59 3.91
N HIS A 274 -12.45 34.94 2.68
CA HIS A 274 -11.46 34.20 1.88
C HIS A 274 -10.08 34.79 2.18
N GLY A 275 -9.39 34.17 3.12
CA GLY A 275 -8.03 34.53 3.48
C GLY A 275 -7.29 33.33 4.06
N ASP A 276 -7.02 32.30 3.25
CA ASP A 276 -5.80 31.46 3.38
C ASP A 276 -5.63 30.44 2.22
N ALA A 277 -6.22 30.66 1.03
CA ALA A 277 -6.20 29.66 -0.06
C ALA A 277 -4.91 29.63 -0.91
N ASN A 278 -3.83 30.31 -0.48
CA ASN A 278 -2.62 30.44 -1.31
C ASN A 278 -1.30 30.09 -0.59
N ARG A 279 -1.33 29.21 0.42
CA ARG A 279 -0.08 28.61 0.94
C ARG A 279 0.36 27.46 0.03
N PRO A 280 1.61 27.45 -0.49
CA PRO A 280 2.14 26.30 -1.18
C PRO A 280 2.12 25.09 -0.24
N THR A 281 1.50 23.99 -0.67
CA THR A 281 1.51 22.73 0.07
C THR A 281 2.94 22.19 0.09
N LYS A 282 3.65 22.45 1.19
CA LYS A 282 5.00 21.94 1.44
C LYS A 282 4.95 20.42 1.50
N PHE A 283 5.58 19.72 0.55
CA PHE A 283 5.76 18.27 0.63
C PHE A 283 6.95 17.96 1.53
N TYR A 284 6.77 17.17 2.58
CA TYR A 284 7.85 16.81 3.51
C TYR A 284 8.44 15.45 3.16
N ARG A 285 9.78 15.33 3.18
CA ARG A 285 10.46 14.04 3.03
C ARG A 285 10.28 13.21 4.31
N LYS A 286 9.56 12.09 4.27
CA LYS A 286 9.23 11.30 5.49
C LYS A 286 10.48 10.71 6.15
N ALA A 287 10.52 10.73 7.49
CA ALA A 287 11.64 10.23 8.31
C ALA A 287 11.50 8.77 8.76
N THR A 288 10.77 7.96 7.98
CA THR A 288 10.16 6.69 8.43
C THR A 288 11.12 5.68 9.06
N TRP A 289 12.29 5.44 8.48
CA TRP A 289 13.22 4.44 9.04
C TRP A 289 13.87 4.90 10.35
N LYS A 290 14.23 6.18 10.47
CA LYS A 290 14.83 6.74 11.70
C LYS A 290 13.80 6.90 12.81
N ALA A 291 12.56 7.29 12.47
CA ALA A 291 11.43 7.26 13.41
C ALA A 291 11.15 5.84 13.92
N SER A 292 11.11 4.87 13.00
CA SER A 292 10.96 3.45 13.34
C SER A 292 12.09 2.96 14.26
N LEU A 293 13.33 3.38 14.05
CA LEU A 293 14.44 3.03 14.95
C LEU A 293 14.19 3.52 16.39
N ILE A 294 13.82 4.79 16.56
CA ILE A 294 13.52 5.37 17.88
C ILE A 294 12.37 4.63 18.55
N LEU A 295 11.30 4.36 17.79
CA LEU A 295 10.13 3.62 18.26
C LEU A 295 10.53 2.24 18.81
N HIS A 296 11.25 1.42 18.04
CA HIS A 296 11.56 0.05 18.44
C HIS A 296 12.64 -0.04 19.50
N VAL A 297 13.62 0.87 19.53
CA VAL A 297 14.57 0.97 20.64
C VAL A 297 13.83 1.30 21.94
N THR A 298 12.87 2.23 21.88
CA THR A 298 12.02 2.53 23.05
C THR A 298 11.23 1.30 23.49
N LYS A 299 10.64 0.55 22.55
CA LYS A 299 9.90 -0.69 22.86
C LYS A 299 10.78 -1.74 23.55
N VAL A 300 12.00 -1.98 23.07
CA VAL A 300 12.95 -2.92 23.68
C VAL A 300 13.28 -2.54 25.12
N LEU A 301 13.56 -1.25 25.36
CA LEU A 301 13.85 -0.74 26.70
C LEU A 301 12.63 -0.86 27.62
N MET A 302 11.44 -0.47 27.12
CA MET A 302 10.20 -0.47 27.89
C MET A 302 9.71 -1.87 28.21
N VAL A 303 9.78 -2.83 27.29
CA VAL A 303 9.45 -4.25 27.60
C VAL A 303 10.31 -4.75 28.75
N SER A 304 11.61 -4.49 28.72
CA SER A 304 12.53 -4.94 29.79
C SER A 304 12.19 -4.30 31.14
N LEU A 305 11.93 -2.99 31.16
CA LEU A 305 11.54 -2.26 32.36
C LEU A 305 10.17 -2.73 32.90
N LEU A 306 9.18 -2.86 32.03
CA LEU A 306 7.80 -3.20 32.41
C LEU A 306 7.66 -4.64 32.85
N CYS A 307 8.32 -5.59 32.17
CA CYS A 307 8.38 -6.97 32.62
C CYS A 307 9.01 -7.05 34.02
N PHE A 308 10.07 -6.29 34.29
CA PHE A 308 10.66 -6.23 35.63
C PHE A 308 9.68 -5.66 36.66
N ILE A 309 9.01 -4.54 36.37
CA ILE A 309 8.05 -3.91 37.29
C ILE A 309 6.85 -4.84 37.56
N PHE A 310 6.15 -5.30 36.52
CA PHE A 310 4.91 -6.05 36.69
C PHE A 310 5.12 -7.48 37.19
N PHE A 311 6.31 -8.05 36.98
CA PHE A 311 6.63 -9.38 37.46
C PHE A 311 7.30 -9.39 38.84
N TYR A 312 8.23 -8.48 39.12
CA TYR A 312 8.96 -8.47 40.40
C TYR A 312 8.45 -7.45 41.41
N VAL A 313 7.98 -6.27 40.96
CA VAL A 313 7.62 -5.16 41.86
C VAL A 313 6.12 -5.16 42.20
N ASP A 314 5.26 -5.41 41.22
CA ASP A 314 3.79 -5.39 41.36
C ASP A 314 3.20 -6.72 41.89
N ILE A 315 4.02 -7.48 42.62
CA ILE A 315 3.53 -8.55 43.50
C ILE A 315 3.19 -7.89 44.83
N ALA A 316 2.10 -7.13 44.88
CA ALA A 316 1.64 -6.51 46.14
C ALA A 316 0.76 -7.46 46.99
N ASP A 317 0.34 -8.61 46.44
CA ASP A 317 -0.60 -9.55 47.09
C ASP A 317 -0.04 -10.96 47.38
N THR A 318 1.28 -11.16 47.31
CA THR A 318 1.91 -12.38 47.88
C THR A 318 3.19 -12.00 48.63
N ASP A 319 3.62 -12.84 49.57
CA ASP A 319 4.86 -12.73 50.36
C ASP A 319 6.17 -12.58 49.54
N PHE A 320 6.07 -12.49 48.21
CA PHE A 320 7.12 -12.17 47.26
C PHE A 320 7.04 -10.71 46.77
N SER A 321 6.45 -9.81 47.56
CA SER A 321 6.57 -8.36 47.37
C SER A 321 8.00 -7.96 47.71
N VAL A 322 8.61 -7.03 46.96
CA VAL A 322 9.90 -6.43 47.32
C VAL A 322 9.69 -5.51 48.52
N GLY A 323 9.43 -6.11 49.68
CA GLY A 323 9.56 -5.50 50.98
C GLY A 323 11.04 -5.37 51.29
N ALA A 324 11.67 -4.36 50.69
CA ALA A 324 13.09 -4.00 50.81
C ALA A 324 14.08 -5.09 50.34
N SER A 325 14.78 -4.78 49.23
CA SER A 325 15.83 -5.57 48.56
C SER A 325 15.35 -6.77 47.75
N PHE A 326 15.77 -6.82 46.47
CA PHE A 326 15.77 -8.04 45.66
C PHE A 326 16.56 -9.10 46.44
N SER A 327 15.89 -10.12 46.99
CA SER A 327 16.54 -11.10 47.85
C SER A 327 17.59 -11.88 47.04
N SER A 328 18.61 -12.42 47.71
CA SER A 328 19.58 -13.31 47.05
C SER A 328 18.92 -14.55 46.44
N SER A 329 17.78 -15.00 46.99
CA SER A 329 16.97 -16.10 46.44
C SER A 329 16.24 -15.72 45.14
N MET A 330 15.70 -14.50 45.04
CA MET A 330 15.14 -13.96 43.78
C MET A 330 16.20 -13.86 42.69
N GLN A 331 17.42 -13.41 43.04
CA GLN A 331 18.53 -13.34 42.11
C GLN A 331 18.96 -14.71 41.61
N ALA A 332 19.07 -15.69 42.50
CA ALA A 332 19.40 -17.06 42.15
C ALA A 332 18.32 -17.65 41.23
N ALA A 333 17.04 -17.52 41.58
CA ALA A 333 15.93 -18.00 40.74
C ALA A 333 15.88 -17.32 39.36
N PHE A 334 16.23 -16.04 39.26
CA PHE A 334 16.34 -15.35 37.98
C PHE A 334 17.46 -15.92 37.12
N LEU A 335 18.66 -16.10 37.69
CA LEU A 335 19.80 -16.66 36.97
C LEU A 335 19.54 -18.11 36.54
N ASP A 336 18.98 -18.93 37.43
CA ASP A 336 18.58 -20.31 37.14
C ASP A 336 17.46 -20.37 36.09
N GLY A 337 16.58 -19.36 36.05
CA GLY A 337 15.54 -19.24 35.02
C GLY A 337 16.08 -19.16 33.59
N TRP A 338 17.30 -18.61 33.40
CA TRP A 338 17.97 -18.55 32.09
C TRP A 338 18.53 -19.89 31.62
N ASP A 339 18.69 -20.87 32.52
CA ASP A 339 18.95 -22.25 32.12
C ASP A 339 17.65 -22.91 31.66
N PHE A 340 17.26 -22.62 30.42
CA PHE A 340 16.00 -23.12 29.85
C PHE A 340 15.90 -24.64 29.86
N GLY A 341 17.01 -25.38 29.87
CA GLY A 341 17.00 -26.84 29.94
C GLY A 341 16.46 -27.37 31.27
N SER A 342 16.62 -26.62 32.36
CA SER A 342 16.13 -26.99 33.69
C SER A 342 14.88 -26.21 34.10
N SER A 343 14.74 -24.95 33.67
CA SER A 343 13.60 -24.08 34.01
C SER A 343 12.35 -24.36 33.17
N ILE A 344 12.48 -24.93 31.97
CA ILE A 344 11.35 -25.24 31.09
C ILE A 344 11.26 -26.74 30.87
N SER A 345 10.38 -27.39 31.63
CA SER A 345 10.11 -28.82 31.50
C SER A 345 9.11 -29.15 30.38
N SER A 346 8.28 -28.19 29.98
CA SER A 346 7.23 -28.41 28.98
C SER A 346 7.73 -28.15 27.56
N THR A 347 7.78 -29.21 26.73
CA THR A 347 8.04 -29.11 25.28
C THR A 347 7.07 -28.15 24.60
N GLN A 348 5.86 -28.01 25.15
CA GLN A 348 4.81 -27.17 24.61
C GLN A 348 5.14 -25.68 24.66
N THR A 349 5.82 -25.20 25.71
CA THR A 349 6.26 -23.80 25.83
C THR A 349 7.17 -23.42 24.64
N TYR A 350 8.11 -24.29 24.28
CA TYR A 350 9.00 -24.05 23.13
C TYR A 350 8.23 -23.99 21.80
N TRP A 351 7.24 -24.87 21.61
CA TRP A 351 6.40 -24.84 20.41
C TRP A 351 5.58 -23.55 20.32
N MET A 352 4.96 -23.11 21.42
CA MET A 352 4.19 -21.86 21.43
C MET A 352 5.08 -20.64 21.18
N PHE A 353 6.26 -20.60 21.80
CA PHE A 353 7.26 -19.56 21.55
C PHE A 353 7.70 -19.52 20.09
N GLY A 354 8.08 -20.68 19.52
CA GLY A 354 8.48 -20.80 18.13
C GLY A 354 7.36 -20.41 17.15
N TRP A 355 6.14 -20.89 17.40
CA TRP A 355 4.97 -20.53 16.59
C TRP A 355 4.66 -19.04 16.66
N ASN A 356 4.77 -18.39 17.82
CA ASN A 356 4.55 -16.95 17.93
C ASN A 356 5.50 -16.13 17.04
N LEU A 357 6.81 -16.44 17.11
CA LEU A 357 7.83 -15.74 16.32
C LEU A 357 7.68 -16.00 14.82
N ILE A 358 7.49 -17.27 14.42
CA ILE A 358 7.41 -17.65 13.01
C ILE A 358 6.11 -17.14 12.39
N SER A 359 4.97 -17.36 13.06
CA SER A 359 3.66 -16.98 12.50
C SER A 359 3.50 -15.48 12.33
N SER A 360 4.00 -14.68 13.27
CA SER A 360 3.93 -13.22 13.16
C SER A 360 4.83 -12.67 12.05
N LEU A 361 6.06 -13.17 11.91
CA LEU A 361 6.98 -12.77 10.84
C LEU A 361 6.48 -13.21 9.47
N VAL A 362 6.14 -14.50 9.32
CA VAL A 362 5.65 -15.06 8.05
C VAL A 362 4.30 -14.44 7.69
N GLY A 363 3.42 -14.25 8.67
CA GLY A 363 2.15 -13.55 8.50
C GLY A 363 2.35 -12.15 7.95
N TYR A 364 3.29 -11.39 8.52
CA TYR A 364 3.62 -10.05 8.04
C TYR A 364 4.14 -10.04 6.60
N VAL A 365 5.07 -10.94 6.26
CA VAL A 365 5.59 -11.08 4.89
C VAL A 365 4.47 -11.45 3.92
N LEU A 366 3.56 -12.34 4.32
CA LEU A 366 2.45 -12.77 3.48
C LEU A 366 1.44 -11.64 3.25
N VAL A 367 1.17 -10.82 4.27
CA VAL A 367 0.39 -9.58 4.13
C VAL A 367 1.03 -8.64 3.11
N LEU A 368 2.36 -8.44 3.16
CA LEU A 368 3.07 -7.65 2.15
C LEU A 368 2.88 -8.21 0.75
N ILE A 369 3.05 -9.53 0.56
CA ILE A 369 2.82 -10.18 -0.75
C ILE A 369 1.39 -9.95 -1.24
N VAL A 370 0.38 -10.13 -0.37
CA VAL A 370 -1.03 -9.88 -0.70
C VAL A 370 -1.25 -8.44 -1.16
N LEU A 371 -0.63 -7.47 -0.47
CA LEU A 371 -0.74 -6.06 -0.81
C LEU A 371 -0.08 -5.73 -2.16
N HIS A 372 1.11 -6.27 -2.44
CA HIS A 372 1.84 -6.05 -3.71
C HIS A 372 1.15 -6.72 -4.91
N THR A 373 0.59 -7.92 -4.68
CA THR A 373 -0.19 -8.66 -5.69
C THR A 373 -1.59 -8.09 -5.91
N ASN A 374 -2.04 -7.12 -5.10
CA ASN A 374 -3.38 -6.52 -5.14
C ASN A 374 -4.52 -7.53 -4.85
N MET A 375 -4.24 -8.56 -4.04
CA MET A 375 -5.21 -9.61 -3.66
C MET A 375 -5.95 -9.31 -2.34
N GLN A 376 -6.07 -8.04 -1.99
CA GLN A 376 -6.50 -7.60 -0.66
C GLN A 376 -7.92 -8.06 -0.31
N LYS A 377 -8.85 -8.00 -1.27
CA LYS A 377 -10.26 -8.39 -1.05
C LYS A 377 -10.45 -9.86 -0.66
N GLY A 378 -9.74 -10.78 -1.32
CA GLY A 378 -9.91 -12.21 -1.05
C GLY A 378 -8.97 -12.72 0.04
N CYS A 379 -7.74 -12.21 0.06
CA CYS A 379 -6.66 -12.80 0.87
C CYS A 379 -6.29 -11.98 2.12
N LEU A 380 -6.79 -10.76 2.29
CA LEU A 380 -6.51 -9.94 3.47
C LEU A 380 -7.81 -9.57 4.21
N ALA A 381 -8.81 -9.09 3.49
CA ALA A 381 -10.07 -8.63 4.04
C ALA A 381 -10.83 -9.69 4.84
N ILE A 382 -11.03 -10.86 4.21
CA ILE A 382 -11.72 -11.97 4.85
C ILE A 382 -10.94 -12.42 6.09
N PRO A 383 -9.63 -12.74 6.02
CA PRO A 383 -8.84 -13.08 7.21
C PRO A 383 -8.86 -12.05 8.35
N LEU A 384 -8.79 -10.76 8.04
CA LEU A 384 -8.80 -9.71 9.07
C LEU A 384 -10.15 -9.64 9.81
N VAL A 385 -11.26 -9.85 9.12
CA VAL A 385 -12.60 -9.84 9.73
C VAL A 385 -12.90 -11.15 10.46
N THR A 386 -12.46 -12.29 9.92
CA THR A 386 -12.77 -13.61 10.50
C THR A 386 -11.79 -14.07 11.58
N SER A 387 -10.60 -13.47 11.67
CA SER A 387 -9.59 -13.77 12.69
C SER A 387 -10.15 -13.70 14.11
N MET A 388 -10.84 -12.61 14.45
CA MET A 388 -11.39 -12.40 15.80
C MET A 388 -12.48 -13.41 16.17
N PRO A 389 -13.58 -13.56 15.40
CA PRO A 389 -14.64 -14.50 15.77
C PRO A 389 -14.15 -15.95 15.77
N LEU A 390 -13.20 -16.30 14.90
CA LEU A 390 -12.63 -17.64 14.87
C LEU A 390 -11.71 -17.90 16.06
N ALA A 391 -10.90 -16.93 16.49
CA ALA A 391 -10.11 -17.05 17.71
C ALA A 391 -11.00 -17.24 18.95
N LEU A 392 -12.10 -16.49 19.03
CA LEU A 392 -13.05 -16.63 20.13
C LEU A 392 -13.77 -17.99 20.09
N PHE A 393 -14.19 -18.44 18.90
CA PHE A 393 -14.79 -19.76 18.72
C PHE A 393 -13.84 -20.88 19.16
N ILE A 394 -12.56 -20.81 18.76
CA ILE A 394 -11.55 -21.78 19.19
C ILE A 394 -11.48 -21.80 20.71
N VAL A 395 -11.20 -20.67 21.37
CA VAL A 395 -11.04 -20.62 22.83
C VAL A 395 -12.31 -20.99 23.60
N SER A 396 -13.50 -20.82 23.00
CA SER A 396 -14.78 -21.17 23.65
C SER A 396 -15.13 -22.66 23.53
N GLN A 397 -14.38 -23.46 22.77
CA GLN A 397 -14.63 -24.88 22.55
C GLN A 397 -13.42 -25.69 23.06
N PRO A 398 -13.47 -26.19 24.31
CA PRO A 398 -12.30 -26.79 24.97
C PRO A 398 -11.66 -27.92 24.18
N ASP A 399 -12.46 -28.89 23.70
CA ASP A 399 -11.95 -30.05 22.94
C ASP A 399 -11.28 -29.64 21.61
N PHE A 400 -11.86 -28.67 20.92
CA PHE A 400 -11.31 -28.16 19.66
C PHE A 400 -10.06 -27.31 19.90
N CYS A 401 -10.08 -26.50 20.95
CA CYS A 401 -8.96 -25.70 21.39
C CYS A 401 -7.77 -26.57 21.80
N ASP A 402 -8.00 -27.67 22.52
CA ASP A 402 -6.96 -28.63 22.92
C ASP A 402 -6.30 -29.24 21.68
N SER A 403 -7.11 -29.59 20.67
CA SER A 403 -6.58 -30.11 19.40
C SER A 403 -5.78 -29.07 18.60
N VAL A 404 -6.12 -27.79 18.69
CA VAL A 404 -5.48 -26.72 17.90
C VAL A 404 -4.23 -26.17 18.59
N THR A 405 -4.29 -26.01 19.91
CA THR A 405 -3.21 -25.41 20.71
C THR A 405 -2.31 -26.46 21.34
N ALA A 406 -2.69 -27.75 21.32
CA ALA A 406 -2.05 -28.81 22.08
C ALA A 406 -1.84 -28.44 23.57
N SER A 407 -2.77 -27.64 24.12
CA SER A 407 -2.67 -27.01 25.44
C SER A 407 -3.98 -27.07 26.22
N ALA A 408 -4.09 -28.00 27.18
CA ALA A 408 -5.23 -28.04 28.09
C ALA A 408 -5.45 -26.69 28.81
N ASP A 409 -4.37 -26.04 29.24
CA ASP A 409 -4.44 -24.83 30.07
C ASP A 409 -5.07 -23.61 29.38
N VAL A 410 -5.02 -23.55 28.05
CA VAL A 410 -5.60 -22.45 27.26
C VAL A 410 -7.10 -22.59 27.10
N CYS A 411 -7.59 -23.82 27.18
CA CYS A 411 -8.88 -24.21 26.65
C CYS A 411 -9.89 -24.51 27.76
N HIS A 412 -9.40 -24.78 28.97
CA HIS A 412 -10.22 -25.07 30.17
C HIS A 412 -10.29 -23.88 31.15
N GLY A 413 -9.92 -22.66 30.72
CA GLY A 413 -10.07 -21.43 31.51
C GLY A 413 -11.53 -20.96 31.67
N TYR A 414 -11.76 -19.89 32.44
CA TYR A 414 -13.10 -19.33 32.64
C TYR A 414 -13.80 -19.06 31.30
N VAL A 415 -14.88 -19.80 31.05
CA VAL A 415 -15.76 -19.59 29.90
C VAL A 415 -16.84 -18.60 30.31
N ALA A 416 -16.70 -17.38 29.80
CA ALA A 416 -17.72 -16.34 29.87
C ALA A 416 -19.10 -16.91 29.49
N PRO A 417 -20.18 -16.61 30.26
CA PRO A 417 -21.52 -17.03 29.89
C PRO A 417 -21.87 -16.64 28.45
N LEU A 418 -22.35 -17.61 27.67
CA LEU A 418 -22.66 -17.44 26.25
C LEU A 418 -23.64 -16.28 25.99
N GLU A 419 -24.55 -16.02 26.94
CA GLU A 419 -25.55 -14.96 26.91
C GLU A 419 -24.95 -13.56 26.73
N TYR A 420 -23.77 -13.32 27.30
CA TYR A 420 -23.08 -12.03 27.19
C TYR A 420 -21.92 -12.07 26.18
N LEU A 421 -21.29 -13.23 26.03
CA LEU A 421 -20.17 -13.42 25.11
C LEU A 421 -20.59 -13.20 23.66
N VAL A 422 -21.70 -13.81 23.22
CA VAL A 422 -22.15 -13.75 21.83
C VAL A 422 -22.55 -12.33 21.42
N PRO A 423 -23.39 -11.59 22.18
CA PRO A 423 -23.72 -10.20 21.84
C PRO A 423 -22.50 -9.29 21.84
N THR A 424 -21.59 -9.45 22.80
CA THR A 424 -20.36 -8.64 22.88
C THR A 424 -19.46 -8.88 21.67
N ALA A 425 -19.22 -10.13 21.31
CA ALA A 425 -18.44 -10.50 20.14
C ALA A 425 -19.10 -10.02 18.85
N ALA A 426 -20.42 -10.20 18.71
CA ALA A 426 -21.17 -9.73 17.56
C ALA A 426 -21.08 -8.20 17.41
N ALA A 427 -21.20 -7.44 18.51
CA ALA A 427 -21.04 -6.00 18.51
C ALA A 427 -19.64 -5.56 18.06
N LEU A 428 -18.58 -6.22 18.56
CA LEU A 428 -17.20 -5.92 18.16
C LEU A 428 -16.95 -6.25 16.68
N VAL A 429 -17.38 -7.42 16.20
CA VAL A 429 -17.17 -7.85 14.81
C VAL A 429 -17.96 -6.98 13.83
N LEU A 430 -19.25 -6.72 14.10
CA LEU A 430 -20.08 -5.86 13.26
C LEU A 430 -19.56 -4.42 13.29
N GLY A 431 -19.13 -3.92 14.45
CA GLY A 431 -18.54 -2.60 14.59
C GLY A 431 -17.25 -2.43 13.76
N GLN A 432 -16.35 -3.43 13.81
CA GLN A 432 -15.14 -3.45 12.98
C GLN A 432 -15.48 -3.52 11.49
N LEU A 433 -16.45 -4.35 11.10
CA LEU A 433 -16.90 -4.48 9.71
C LEU A 433 -17.55 -3.20 9.19
N LEU A 434 -18.34 -2.50 9.99
CA LEU A 434 -18.94 -1.22 9.55
C LEU A 434 -17.88 -0.11 9.48
N SER A 435 -16.92 -0.07 10.40
CA SER A 435 -15.90 0.98 10.42
C SER A 435 -14.85 0.82 9.32
N PHE A 436 -14.33 -0.39 9.16
CA PHE A 436 -13.24 -0.69 8.23
C PHE A 436 -13.69 -1.47 7.00
N GLY A 437 -14.92 -1.99 6.94
CA GLY A 437 -15.38 -2.78 5.79
C GLY A 437 -15.36 -1.99 4.50
N LYS A 438 -15.72 -0.70 4.51
CA LYS A 438 -15.51 0.15 3.32
C LYS A 438 -14.02 0.26 2.95
N GLN A 439 -13.11 0.29 3.92
CA GLN A 439 -11.67 0.41 3.65
C GLN A 439 -11.06 -0.90 3.13
N VAL A 440 -11.50 -2.01 3.71
CA VAL A 440 -11.01 -3.36 3.47
C VAL A 440 -11.64 -3.99 2.22
N PHE A 441 -12.90 -3.66 1.91
CA PHE A 441 -13.62 -4.19 0.74
C PHE A 441 -13.79 -3.18 -0.41
N VAL A 442 -13.79 -1.86 -0.17
CA VAL A 442 -13.96 -0.83 -1.23
C VAL A 442 -12.61 -0.21 -1.63
N LYS A 443 -12.05 -0.79 -2.70
CA LYS A 443 -11.10 -0.31 -3.72
C LYS A 443 -10.01 0.75 -3.39
N GLY A 444 -8.79 0.40 -3.80
CA GLY A 444 -7.76 1.25 -4.42
C GLY A 444 -6.69 0.33 -5.05
N HIS A 445 -6.25 0.57 -6.29
CA HIS A 445 -5.14 -0.20 -6.87
C HIS A 445 -3.86 0.20 -6.15
N VAL A 446 -3.34 -0.67 -5.28
CA VAL A 446 -2.04 -0.44 -4.63
C VAL A 446 -0.96 -0.93 -5.60
N SER A 447 -0.39 0.00 -6.38
CA SER A 447 0.69 -0.29 -7.33
C SER A 447 2.03 -0.39 -6.61
N LEU A 448 2.50 -1.60 -6.29
CA LEU A 448 3.87 -1.93 -5.82
C LEU A 448 4.56 -0.81 -5.01
N LEU A 449 3.82 -0.23 -4.07
CA LEU A 449 4.33 0.90 -3.30
C LEU A 449 5.37 0.38 -2.30
N LYS A 450 6.28 1.26 -1.89
CA LYS A 450 7.24 0.88 -0.84
C LYS A 450 6.48 0.63 0.46
N GLU A 451 6.94 -0.30 1.28
CA GLU A 451 6.35 -0.57 2.62
C GLU A 451 6.13 0.71 3.45
N THR A 452 7.05 1.68 3.34
CA THR A 452 6.96 3.00 3.98
C THR A 452 5.82 3.89 3.47
N GLU A 453 5.24 3.56 2.34
CA GLU A 453 4.08 4.21 1.72
C GLU A 453 2.79 3.44 2.00
N LEU A 454 2.85 2.11 2.18
CA LEU A 454 1.70 1.31 2.60
C LEU A 454 1.38 1.49 4.09
N PHE A 455 2.39 1.55 4.95
CA PHE A 455 2.22 1.50 6.41
C PHE A 455 2.72 2.78 7.08
N TRP A 456 2.05 3.23 8.15
CA TRP A 456 2.58 4.33 8.98
C TRP A 456 3.92 3.93 9.59
N ALA A 457 4.00 2.80 10.26
CA ALA A 457 5.24 2.20 10.70
C ALA A 457 5.54 0.89 9.92
N PRO A 458 6.71 0.74 9.28
CA PRO A 458 7.11 -0.49 8.56
C PRO A 458 7.53 -1.59 9.55
N CYS A 459 6.58 -2.12 10.31
CA CYS A 459 6.82 -3.12 11.35
C CYS A 459 5.67 -4.14 11.47
N TYR A 460 5.63 -4.93 12.54
CA TYR A 460 4.54 -5.88 12.80
C TYR A 460 4.37 -6.13 14.30
N SER A 461 3.18 -6.56 14.72
CA SER A 461 2.92 -7.00 16.10
C SER A 461 2.96 -8.53 16.18
N SER A 462 3.62 -9.08 17.20
CA SER A 462 3.63 -10.54 17.44
C SER A 462 2.36 -11.07 18.10
N VAL A 463 1.52 -10.18 18.67
CA VAL A 463 0.34 -10.57 19.46
C VAL A 463 -0.95 -10.36 18.68
N ALA A 464 -1.12 -9.18 18.07
CA ALA A 464 -2.35 -8.79 17.38
C ALA A 464 -2.02 -8.26 15.97
N LEU A 465 -1.45 -9.13 15.14
CA LEU A 465 -1.03 -8.79 13.79
C LEU A 465 -2.21 -8.28 12.93
N ASP A 466 -3.39 -8.86 13.13
CA ASP A 466 -4.62 -8.48 12.42
C ASP A 466 -5.04 -7.05 12.75
N THR A 467 -5.23 -6.74 14.04
CA THR A 467 -5.61 -5.40 14.48
C THR A 467 -4.54 -4.36 14.13
N TRP A 468 -3.27 -4.75 14.27
CA TRP A 468 -2.16 -3.88 13.91
C TRP A 468 -2.16 -3.55 12.41
N VAL A 469 -2.34 -4.54 11.52
CA VAL A 469 -2.40 -4.30 10.07
C VAL A 469 -3.57 -3.38 9.73
N LEU A 470 -4.73 -3.60 10.35
CA LEU A 470 -5.94 -2.80 10.11
C LEU A 470 -5.73 -1.31 10.43
N LEU A 471 -5.08 -1.01 11.56
CA LEU A 471 -4.90 0.36 12.06
C LEU A 471 -3.69 1.06 11.45
N ASN A 472 -2.63 0.31 11.14
CA ASN A 472 -1.38 0.86 10.64
C ASN A 472 -1.35 1.03 9.10
N TRP A 473 -2.35 0.51 8.40
CA TRP A 473 -2.48 0.68 6.95
C TRP A 473 -2.86 2.12 6.57
N LYS A 474 -2.08 2.74 5.68
CA LYS A 474 -2.30 4.12 5.20
C LYS A 474 -3.51 4.20 4.27
N GLN A 475 -4.51 4.96 4.72
CA GLN A 475 -5.75 5.21 3.96
C GLN A 475 -5.59 6.24 2.83
N SER A 476 -4.53 7.07 2.83
CA SER A 476 -4.45 8.30 2.00
C SER A 476 -4.11 8.09 0.53
N LEU A 477 -4.07 6.87 0.02
CA LEU A 477 -4.03 6.63 -1.43
C LEU A 477 -5.42 6.81 -2.09
N ARG A 478 -6.42 7.21 -1.30
CA ARG A 478 -7.80 7.54 -1.71
C ARG A 478 -7.96 8.77 -2.60
N ALA A 479 -6.90 9.29 -3.20
CA ALA A 479 -7.05 10.27 -4.26
C ALA A 479 -6.29 9.79 -5.48
N GLY A 480 -7.03 9.37 -6.50
CA GLY A 480 -6.72 9.67 -7.91
C GLY A 480 -6.73 11.18 -8.16
N LYS A 481 -6.02 11.90 -7.29
CA LYS A 481 -5.52 13.26 -7.33
C LYS A 481 -4.23 13.20 -6.51
N LEU A 482 -3.28 12.34 -6.93
CA LEU A 482 -1.88 12.79 -6.90
C LEU A 482 -1.97 14.17 -7.50
N GLY A 483 -1.71 15.22 -6.72
CA GLY A 483 -2.07 16.57 -7.09
C GLY A 483 -1.62 16.87 -8.51
N ILE A 484 -2.55 16.74 -9.45
CA ILE A 484 -2.53 17.39 -10.75
C ILE A 484 -2.83 18.83 -10.41
N ARG A 485 -1.96 19.46 -9.63
CA ARG A 485 -1.67 20.86 -9.86
C ARG A 485 -1.02 20.82 -11.21
N ALA A 486 -1.70 21.46 -12.17
CA ALA A 486 -1.19 21.81 -13.47
C ALA A 486 0.33 22.00 -13.38
N ALA A 487 1.08 20.95 -13.69
CA ALA A 487 2.46 21.11 -14.08
C ALA A 487 2.39 22.09 -15.25
N ALA A 488 3.38 22.98 -15.33
CA ALA A 488 3.55 23.90 -16.45
C ALA A 488 3.13 23.21 -17.75
N LYS A 489 2.30 23.87 -18.57
CA LYS A 489 1.70 23.32 -19.81
C LYS A 489 2.65 22.26 -20.41
N PRO A 490 2.24 20.98 -20.46
CA PRO A 490 3.11 19.97 -21.03
C PRO A 490 3.49 20.40 -22.45
N PRO A 491 4.73 20.16 -22.89
CA PRO A 491 5.14 20.45 -24.25
C PRO A 491 4.16 19.80 -25.25
N LYS A 492 4.12 20.29 -26.48
CA LYS A 492 3.33 19.63 -27.54
C LYS A 492 3.90 18.23 -27.76
N MET A 493 3.16 17.22 -27.30
CA MET A 493 3.52 15.80 -27.42
C MET A 493 2.64 15.14 -28.47
N ARG A 494 3.21 14.18 -29.19
CA ARG A 494 2.52 13.35 -30.17
C ARG A 494 2.55 11.90 -29.74
N VAL A 495 1.39 11.22 -29.73
CA VAL A 495 1.28 9.84 -29.27
C VAL A 495 0.68 8.97 -30.37
N TYR A 496 1.45 7.98 -30.83
CA TYR A 496 1.01 6.97 -31.78
C TYR A 496 0.50 5.74 -31.03
N ILE A 497 -0.82 5.55 -31.01
CA ILE A 497 -1.47 4.38 -30.42
C ILE A 497 -1.38 3.24 -31.42
N CYS A 498 -0.56 2.24 -31.12
CA CYS A 498 -0.33 1.10 -31.99
C CYS A 498 -0.94 -0.16 -31.37
N THR A 499 -2.02 -0.65 -31.97
CA THR A 499 -2.75 -1.83 -31.51
C THR A 499 -2.52 -3.02 -32.43
N THR A 500 -2.13 -4.17 -31.88
CA THR A 500 -2.14 -5.42 -32.66
C THR A 500 -3.47 -6.15 -32.50
N MET A 501 -4.01 -6.64 -33.63
CA MET A 501 -5.28 -7.35 -33.72
C MET A 501 -5.14 -8.56 -34.66
N TYR A 502 -5.88 -9.63 -34.40
CA TYR A 502 -6.02 -10.84 -35.21
C TYR A 502 -7.47 -11.37 -35.28
N ARG A 503 -7.84 -12.31 -34.40
CA ARG A 503 -9.13 -13.01 -34.37
C ARG A 503 -9.81 -12.81 -33.02
N GLU A 504 -9.79 -11.57 -32.57
CA GLU A 504 -10.49 -11.12 -31.38
C GLU A 504 -12.01 -11.25 -31.58
N ASP A 505 -12.71 -11.33 -30.47
CA ASP A 505 -14.17 -11.37 -30.49
C ASP A 505 -14.75 -9.96 -30.72
N GLU A 506 -16.00 -9.88 -31.18
CA GLU A 506 -16.68 -8.61 -31.46
C GLU A 506 -16.65 -7.65 -30.26
N GLU A 507 -16.83 -8.19 -29.05
CA GLU A 507 -16.81 -7.41 -27.80
C GLU A 507 -15.41 -6.83 -27.50
N GLU A 508 -14.34 -7.58 -27.74
CA GLU A 508 -12.97 -7.10 -27.57
C GLU A 508 -12.67 -5.97 -28.57
N MET A 509 -13.04 -6.17 -29.83
CA MET A 509 -12.91 -5.14 -30.87
C MET A 509 -13.70 -3.87 -30.52
N ARG A 510 -14.94 -4.02 -30.05
CA ARG A 510 -15.80 -2.92 -29.58
C ARG A 510 -15.16 -2.15 -28.43
N GLN A 511 -14.63 -2.83 -27.43
CA GLN A 511 -14.00 -2.21 -26.26
C GLN A 511 -12.75 -1.39 -26.62
N LEU A 512 -11.95 -1.84 -27.58
CA LEU A 512 -10.84 -1.07 -28.13
C LEU A 512 -11.34 0.23 -28.78
N LEU A 513 -12.34 0.12 -29.67
CA LEU A 513 -12.90 1.28 -30.38
C LEU A 513 -13.49 2.31 -29.42
N GLU A 514 -14.22 1.87 -28.39
CA GLU A 514 -14.71 2.74 -27.32
C GLU A 514 -13.57 3.43 -26.53
N SER A 515 -12.45 2.74 -26.31
CA SER A 515 -11.30 3.33 -25.64
C SER A 515 -10.68 4.45 -26.48
N LEU A 516 -10.56 4.24 -27.80
CA LEU A 516 -10.12 5.26 -28.75
C LEU A 516 -11.10 6.44 -28.83
N ALA A 517 -12.41 6.18 -28.81
CA ALA A 517 -13.45 7.22 -28.77
C ALA A 517 -13.28 8.13 -27.54
N ARG A 518 -13.03 7.53 -26.36
CA ARG A 518 -12.77 8.27 -25.11
C ARG A 518 -11.50 9.12 -25.20
N ILE A 519 -10.44 8.62 -25.81
CA ILE A 519 -9.20 9.39 -26.04
C ILE A 519 -9.44 10.58 -26.96
N ASN A 520 -10.14 10.37 -28.08
CA ASN A 520 -10.48 11.44 -29.02
C ASN A 520 -11.31 12.55 -28.36
N ALA A 521 -12.26 12.18 -27.49
CA ALA A 521 -13.02 13.14 -26.71
C ALA A 521 -12.13 13.95 -25.75
N ALA A 522 -11.22 13.29 -25.02
CA ALA A 522 -10.32 13.95 -24.06
C ALA A 522 -9.26 14.83 -24.74
N GLN A 523 -8.79 14.46 -25.93
CA GLN A 523 -7.81 15.25 -26.71
C GLN A 523 -8.31 16.67 -27.02
N ALA A 524 -9.63 16.86 -27.19
CA ALA A 524 -10.20 18.17 -27.50
C ALA A 524 -9.78 19.24 -26.47
N GLU A 525 -9.58 18.83 -25.21
CA GLU A 525 -9.26 19.70 -24.09
C GLU A 525 -7.73 19.88 -23.91
N GLY A 526 -6.89 18.88 -24.22
CA GLY A 526 -5.43 18.88 -23.96
C GLY A 526 -4.51 19.25 -25.16
N GLU A 527 -3.24 19.61 -24.91
CA GLU A 527 -2.27 19.98 -25.97
C GLU A 527 -1.56 18.78 -26.65
N THR A 528 -1.89 17.56 -26.22
CA THR A 528 -1.37 16.29 -26.76
C THR A 528 -2.11 15.87 -28.03
N PHE A 529 -1.40 15.47 -29.08
CA PHE A 529 -1.99 14.95 -30.33
C PHE A 529 -1.94 13.43 -30.37
N PHE A 530 -3.08 12.76 -30.60
CA PHE A 530 -3.13 11.32 -30.76
C PHE A 530 -3.36 10.92 -32.23
N GLU A 531 -2.72 9.83 -32.64
CA GLU A 531 -2.99 9.11 -33.88
C GLU A 531 -3.09 7.62 -33.58
N SER A 532 -4.11 6.93 -34.12
CA SER A 532 -4.34 5.50 -33.89
C SER A 532 -4.02 4.65 -35.11
N HIS A 533 -3.37 3.53 -34.86
CA HIS A 533 -2.95 2.52 -35.83
C HIS A 533 -3.33 1.12 -35.34
N VAL A 534 -4.36 0.54 -35.92
CA VAL A 534 -4.75 -0.86 -35.67
C VAL A 534 -4.12 -1.75 -36.75
N VAL A 535 -3.17 -2.60 -36.38
CA VAL A 535 -2.54 -3.56 -37.29
C VAL A 535 -3.25 -4.90 -37.20
N PHE A 536 -4.02 -5.21 -38.23
CA PHE A 536 -4.84 -6.41 -38.34
C PHE A 536 -4.06 -7.52 -39.06
N ASP A 537 -3.61 -8.53 -38.32
CA ASP A 537 -2.87 -9.69 -38.84
C ASP A 537 -3.81 -10.56 -39.72
N GLY A 538 -3.41 -10.86 -40.95
CA GLY A 538 -4.29 -11.57 -41.89
C GLY A 538 -5.58 -10.83 -42.27
N GLY A 539 -5.61 -9.50 -42.15
CA GLY A 539 -6.77 -8.68 -42.49
C GLY A 539 -7.17 -8.75 -43.96
N VAL A 540 -6.23 -9.05 -44.86
CA VAL A 540 -6.44 -9.21 -46.31
C VAL A 540 -5.76 -10.47 -46.81
N GLN A 541 -6.39 -11.14 -47.79
CA GLN A 541 -5.77 -12.21 -48.57
C GLN A 541 -6.07 -11.98 -50.05
N ARG A 542 -5.03 -11.87 -50.89
CA ARG A 542 -5.18 -11.70 -52.35
C ARG A 542 -6.16 -10.57 -52.72
N LYS A 543 -6.05 -9.43 -52.02
CA LYS A 543 -6.91 -8.23 -52.17
C LYS A 543 -8.37 -8.39 -51.70
N LYS A 544 -8.76 -9.53 -51.11
CA LYS A 544 -10.05 -9.70 -50.44
C LYS A 544 -9.89 -9.46 -48.94
N ILE A 545 -10.78 -8.65 -48.36
CA ILE A 545 -10.80 -8.38 -46.92
C ILE A 545 -11.33 -9.62 -46.19
N SER A 546 -10.71 -9.96 -45.06
CA SER A 546 -11.12 -11.09 -44.21
C SER A 546 -12.42 -10.82 -43.46
N GLU A 547 -13.12 -11.87 -43.05
CA GLU A 547 -14.38 -11.78 -42.30
C GLU A 547 -14.21 -11.03 -40.97
N PHE A 548 -13.17 -11.34 -40.18
CA PHE A 548 -12.89 -10.65 -38.92
C PHE A 548 -12.60 -9.16 -39.12
N ALA A 549 -11.91 -8.78 -40.19
CA ALA A 549 -11.69 -7.37 -40.52
C ALA A 549 -13.01 -6.66 -40.92
N LEU A 550 -13.95 -7.37 -41.54
CA LEU A 550 -15.29 -6.84 -41.84
C LEU A 550 -16.12 -6.63 -40.56
N VAL A 551 -16.01 -7.52 -39.57
CA VAL A 551 -16.64 -7.35 -38.25
C VAL A 551 -16.14 -6.06 -37.60
N LEU A 552 -14.82 -5.83 -37.54
CA LEU A 552 -14.26 -4.59 -37.02
C LEU A 552 -14.81 -3.34 -37.76
N ILE A 553 -14.86 -3.39 -39.08
CA ILE A 553 -15.36 -2.27 -39.91
C ILE A 553 -16.85 -2.00 -39.63
N SER A 554 -17.65 -3.04 -39.38
CA SER A 554 -19.07 -2.90 -39.08
C SER A 554 -19.35 -2.18 -37.76
N LEU A 555 -18.43 -2.28 -36.79
CA LEU A 555 -18.53 -1.64 -35.47
C LEU A 555 -18.21 -0.13 -35.49
N LEU A 556 -17.59 0.39 -36.56
CA LEU A 556 -17.08 1.76 -36.61
C LEU A 556 -18.20 2.82 -36.53
N GLU A 557 -19.35 2.57 -37.15
CA GLU A 557 -20.47 3.52 -37.14
C GLU A 557 -21.10 3.63 -35.75
N GLU A 558 -21.25 2.50 -35.06
CA GLU A 558 -21.84 2.44 -33.72
C GLU A 558 -20.91 3.03 -32.65
N THR A 559 -19.62 2.70 -32.70
CA THR A 559 -18.66 3.04 -31.64
C THR A 559 -17.94 4.39 -31.84
N LEU A 560 -17.56 4.71 -33.07
CA LEU A 560 -16.79 5.92 -33.42
C LEU A 560 -17.63 6.97 -34.15
N GLY A 561 -18.86 6.65 -34.58
CA GLY A 561 -19.72 7.57 -35.33
C GLY A 561 -19.24 7.81 -36.76
N ILE A 562 -18.47 6.89 -37.35
CA ILE A 562 -17.91 7.04 -38.70
C ILE A 562 -18.56 6.07 -39.67
N LYS A 563 -18.97 6.59 -40.83
CA LYS A 563 -19.46 5.77 -41.93
C LYS A 563 -18.29 5.04 -42.62
N PRO A 564 -18.33 3.70 -42.74
CA PRO A 564 -17.27 2.93 -43.41
C PRO A 564 -16.98 3.38 -44.84
N THR A 565 -17.97 3.95 -45.55
CA THR A 565 -17.85 4.41 -46.94
C THR A 565 -16.97 5.65 -47.12
N MET A 566 -16.77 6.46 -46.08
CA MET A 566 -15.97 7.70 -46.12
C MET A 566 -14.48 7.45 -45.84
N CYS A 567 -13.97 6.27 -46.21
CA CYS A 567 -12.59 5.87 -45.93
C CYS A 567 -11.62 6.30 -47.04
N THR A 568 -10.40 6.69 -46.67
CA THR A 568 -9.29 6.78 -47.62
C THR A 568 -8.59 5.42 -47.67
N LYS A 569 -8.64 4.77 -48.83
CA LYS A 569 -8.02 3.46 -49.07
C LYS A 569 -6.69 3.61 -49.80
N ILE A 570 -5.62 3.08 -49.21
CA ILE A 570 -4.27 3.12 -49.78
C ILE A 570 -3.74 1.68 -49.89
N VAL A 571 -3.18 1.33 -51.04
CA VAL A 571 -2.47 0.06 -51.23
C VAL A 571 -1.06 0.21 -50.68
N THR A 572 -0.64 -0.71 -49.82
CA THR A 572 0.66 -0.65 -49.13
C THR A 572 1.49 -1.90 -49.43
N PRO A 573 2.83 -1.86 -49.27
CA PRO A 573 3.68 -3.02 -49.51
C PRO A 573 3.33 -4.25 -48.65
N TYR A 574 2.65 -4.04 -47.52
CA TYR A 574 2.19 -5.09 -46.61
C TYR A 574 0.72 -5.47 -46.79
N GLY A 575 -0.05 -4.81 -47.66
CA GLY A 575 -1.48 -5.07 -47.85
C GLY A 575 -2.30 -3.82 -48.17
N LEU A 576 -3.20 -3.44 -47.28
CA LEU A 576 -4.07 -2.27 -47.43
C LEU A 576 -4.06 -1.41 -46.16
N LYS A 577 -4.16 -0.09 -46.32
CA LYS A 577 -4.44 0.86 -45.24
C LYS A 577 -5.79 1.52 -45.49
N LEU A 578 -6.64 1.54 -44.47
CA LEU A 578 -7.88 2.30 -44.44
C LEU A 578 -7.70 3.42 -43.40
N SER A 579 -8.09 4.65 -43.75
CA SER A 579 -7.89 5.82 -42.90
C SER A 579 -9.14 6.68 -42.83
N TRP A 580 -9.45 7.18 -41.63
CA TRP A 580 -10.56 8.07 -41.33
C TRP A 580 -10.11 9.18 -40.38
N ALA A 581 -10.77 10.33 -40.46
CA ALA A 581 -10.71 11.36 -39.43
C ALA A 581 -11.85 11.11 -38.43
N LEU A 582 -11.54 11.02 -37.13
CA LEU A 582 -12.58 10.85 -36.10
C LEU A 582 -13.42 12.14 -35.95
N PRO A 583 -14.72 12.05 -35.63
CA PRO A 583 -15.52 13.25 -35.36
C PRO A 583 -15.15 13.89 -34.02
N GLY A 584 -15.23 15.23 -33.89
CA GLY A 584 -14.83 15.95 -32.67
C GLY A 584 -15.14 17.45 -32.70
N ALA A 585 -15.05 18.11 -31.54
CA ALA A 585 -15.35 19.54 -31.41
C ALA A 585 -14.33 20.41 -32.18
N ARG A 586 -14.82 21.42 -32.91
CA ARG A 586 -14.12 22.15 -34.00
C ARG A 586 -12.88 22.98 -33.62
N VAL A 587 -12.34 22.84 -32.41
CA VAL A 587 -11.26 23.70 -31.89
C VAL A 587 -9.86 23.12 -32.16
N LYS A 588 -9.71 21.81 -32.40
CA LYS A 588 -8.42 21.14 -32.70
C LYS A 588 -8.52 20.19 -33.91
N PRO A 589 -7.39 19.88 -34.58
CA PRO A 589 -7.35 18.84 -35.59
C PRO A 589 -7.77 17.50 -34.97
N LEU A 590 -8.65 16.82 -35.70
CA LEU A 590 -9.30 15.58 -35.30
C LEU A 590 -8.28 14.42 -35.25
N MET A 591 -8.44 13.51 -34.29
CA MET A 591 -7.61 12.31 -34.20
C MET A 591 -7.77 11.47 -35.48
N THR A 592 -6.64 11.05 -36.07
CA THR A 592 -6.66 10.17 -37.24
C THR A 592 -6.71 8.72 -36.81
N PHE A 593 -7.60 7.95 -37.42
CA PHE A 593 -7.79 6.53 -37.15
C PHE A 593 -7.43 5.72 -38.39
N ASN A 594 -6.40 4.87 -38.26
CA ASN A 594 -5.88 4.04 -39.33
C ASN A 594 -6.04 2.55 -39.00
N ILE A 595 -6.55 1.78 -39.95
CA ILE A 595 -6.54 0.31 -39.92
C ILE A 595 -5.56 -0.17 -41.00
N HIS A 596 -4.55 -0.91 -40.58
CA HIS A 596 -3.55 -1.53 -41.42
C HIS A 596 -3.91 -3.02 -41.58
N LEU A 597 -4.48 -3.37 -42.74
CA LEU A 597 -4.85 -4.73 -43.08
C LEU A 597 -3.65 -5.44 -43.72
N LYS A 598 -3.01 -6.30 -42.94
CA LYS A 598 -1.83 -7.06 -43.34
C LYS A 598 -2.21 -8.26 -44.20
N ASP A 599 -1.47 -8.47 -45.30
CA ASP A 599 -1.52 -9.68 -46.11
C ASP A 599 -0.42 -10.65 -45.65
N ASN A 600 -0.84 -11.82 -45.16
CA ASN A 600 0.07 -12.83 -44.61
C ASN A 600 0.94 -13.53 -45.68
N MET A 601 0.65 -13.29 -46.97
CA MET A 601 1.53 -13.71 -48.06
C MET A 601 2.69 -12.74 -48.29
N LEU A 602 2.56 -11.49 -47.85
CA LEU A 602 3.57 -10.43 -48.02
C LEU A 602 4.40 -10.24 -46.76
N VAL A 603 3.75 -10.26 -45.59
CA VAL A 603 4.41 -10.12 -44.29
C VAL A 603 4.16 -11.35 -43.45
N LYS A 604 5.20 -11.85 -42.76
CA LYS A 604 5.12 -13.03 -41.89
C LYS A 604 4.00 -12.88 -40.85
N ASN A 605 3.27 -13.98 -40.62
CA ASN A 605 2.20 -14.06 -39.62
C ASN A 605 2.73 -13.92 -38.17
N LYS A 606 1.80 -13.74 -37.23
CA LYS A 606 1.99 -13.62 -35.77
C LYS A 606 2.23 -12.19 -35.28
N LYS A 607 1.81 -12.00 -34.03
CA LYS A 607 1.87 -10.74 -33.26
C LYS A 607 3.23 -10.04 -33.30
N ARG A 608 4.35 -10.75 -33.11
CA ARG A 608 5.69 -10.15 -33.12
C ARG A 608 6.03 -9.47 -34.45
N TRP A 609 5.59 -10.04 -35.58
CA TRP A 609 5.80 -9.42 -36.89
C TRP A 609 4.91 -8.20 -37.10
N SER A 610 3.68 -8.22 -36.57
CA SER A 610 2.81 -7.04 -36.54
C SER A 610 3.40 -5.92 -35.67
N GLN A 611 4.08 -6.26 -34.57
CA GLN A 611 4.78 -5.30 -33.72
C GLN A 611 5.97 -4.64 -34.42
N ILE A 612 6.83 -5.43 -35.07
CA ILE A 612 7.95 -4.91 -35.88
C ILE A 612 7.42 -3.99 -36.99
N MET A 613 6.31 -4.36 -37.61
CA MET A 613 5.71 -3.60 -38.70
C MET A 613 5.23 -2.21 -38.27
N TYR A 614 4.49 -2.07 -37.16
CA TYR A 614 4.09 -0.72 -36.74
C TYR A 614 5.29 0.09 -36.24
N MET A 615 6.28 -0.52 -35.59
CA MET A 615 7.48 0.19 -35.15
C MET A 615 8.23 0.78 -36.33
N SER A 616 8.48 -0.01 -37.38
CA SER A 616 9.07 0.48 -38.64
C SER A 616 8.19 1.53 -39.31
N TYR A 617 6.86 1.34 -39.35
CA TYR A 617 5.96 2.34 -39.91
C TYR A 617 6.02 3.69 -39.17
N VAL A 618 6.05 3.68 -37.83
CA VAL A 618 6.16 4.93 -37.05
C VAL A 618 7.53 5.57 -37.27
N LEU A 619 8.62 4.81 -37.08
CA LEU A 619 9.99 5.33 -37.16
C LEU A 619 10.35 5.82 -38.56
N ASP A 620 10.11 5.01 -39.59
CA ASP A 620 10.59 5.27 -40.95
C ASP A 620 9.66 6.19 -41.76
N PHE A 621 8.37 6.31 -41.38
CA PHE A 621 7.37 7.03 -42.20
C PHE A 621 6.67 8.18 -41.48
N LEU A 622 6.40 8.06 -40.18
CA LEU A 622 5.72 9.13 -39.42
C LEU A 622 6.69 10.08 -38.73
N THR A 623 7.82 9.57 -38.24
CA THR A 623 8.78 10.37 -37.47
C THR A 623 9.57 11.31 -38.39
N ASP A 624 9.95 10.85 -39.58
CA ASP A 624 10.56 11.70 -40.63
C ASP A 624 9.62 12.82 -41.12
N ALA A 625 8.30 12.67 -40.96
CA ALA A 625 7.29 13.67 -41.31
C ALA A 625 6.96 14.63 -40.15
N SER A 626 7.49 14.39 -38.95
CA SER A 626 7.20 15.18 -37.75
C SER A 626 8.10 16.43 -37.64
N THR A 627 7.58 17.50 -37.06
CA THR A 627 8.35 18.74 -36.86
C THR A 627 9.41 18.52 -35.77
N PRO A 628 10.64 19.06 -35.92
CA PRO A 628 11.80 18.75 -35.06
C PRO A 628 11.70 19.19 -33.59
N ASN A 629 10.55 19.73 -33.15
CA ASN A 629 10.33 20.27 -31.80
C ASN A 629 9.18 19.57 -31.05
N GLU A 630 8.60 18.48 -31.58
CA GLU A 630 7.55 17.70 -30.91
C GLU A 630 8.12 16.37 -30.36
N GLU A 631 7.91 16.11 -29.07
CA GLU A 631 8.27 14.82 -28.47
C GLU A 631 7.25 13.76 -28.89
N ALA A 632 7.72 12.69 -29.54
CA ALA A 632 6.89 11.61 -30.05
C ALA A 632 7.00 10.35 -29.17
N TYR A 633 5.85 9.77 -28.83
CA TYR A 633 5.72 8.57 -28.00
C TYR A 633 4.92 7.50 -28.74
N ILE A 634 5.26 6.23 -28.50
CA ILE A 634 4.52 5.07 -29.02
C ILE A 634 3.79 4.41 -27.87
N LEU A 635 2.45 4.39 -27.92
CA LEU A 635 1.64 3.62 -26.99
C LEU A 635 1.36 2.25 -27.62
N THR A 636 2.02 1.21 -27.12
CA THR A 636 1.81 -0.15 -27.59
C THR A 636 0.67 -0.82 -26.80
N THR A 637 -0.36 -1.31 -27.49
CA THR A 637 -1.50 -2.00 -26.85
C THR A 637 -1.94 -3.22 -27.64
N ASP A 638 -2.69 -4.09 -26.99
CA ASP A 638 -3.40 -5.21 -27.60
C ASP A 638 -4.88 -4.89 -27.76
N ALA A 639 -5.56 -5.59 -28.67
CA ALA A 639 -6.97 -5.36 -28.95
C ALA A 639 -7.91 -5.82 -27.82
N ASP A 640 -7.46 -6.72 -26.95
CA ASP A 640 -8.16 -7.21 -25.75
C ASP A 640 -7.95 -6.29 -24.51
N VAL A 641 -7.30 -5.14 -24.68
CA VAL A 641 -7.02 -4.21 -23.58
C VAL A 641 -7.94 -2.99 -23.64
N LYS A 642 -8.70 -2.81 -22.55
CA LYS A 642 -9.46 -1.59 -22.28
C LYS A 642 -8.59 -0.56 -21.55
N PHE A 643 -8.57 0.68 -22.03
CA PHE A 643 -7.85 1.78 -21.38
C PHE A 643 -8.65 3.10 -21.37
N THR A 644 -8.20 4.03 -20.53
CA THR A 644 -8.81 5.35 -20.33
C THR A 644 -7.79 6.48 -20.57
N PRO A 645 -8.24 7.72 -20.84
CA PRO A 645 -7.35 8.88 -20.94
C PRO A 645 -6.43 9.03 -19.73
N ASP A 646 -6.96 8.92 -18.51
CA ASP A 646 -6.18 9.00 -17.27
C ASP A 646 -5.05 7.96 -17.20
N SER A 647 -5.28 6.76 -17.75
CA SER A 647 -4.27 5.70 -17.76
C SER A 647 -3.12 6.04 -18.70
N VAL A 648 -3.42 6.67 -19.84
CA VAL A 648 -2.41 7.11 -20.81
C VAL A 648 -1.65 8.33 -20.27
N GLU A 649 -2.35 9.28 -19.67
CA GLU A 649 -1.75 10.46 -19.04
C GLU A 649 -0.77 10.05 -17.91
N ALA A 650 -1.14 9.06 -17.09
CA ALA A 650 -0.25 8.54 -16.05
C ALA A 650 1.05 7.94 -16.60
N LEU A 651 1.01 7.29 -17.77
CA LEU A 651 2.21 6.78 -18.43
C LEU A 651 3.09 7.91 -18.97
N LEU A 652 2.49 8.93 -19.59
CA LEU A 652 3.19 10.10 -20.12
C LEU A 652 3.83 10.95 -19.00
N ASP A 653 3.13 11.11 -17.87
CA ASP A 653 3.65 11.80 -16.68
C ASP A 653 4.87 11.06 -16.10
N LEU A 654 4.89 9.72 -16.09
CA LEU A 654 6.06 8.97 -15.67
C LEU A 654 7.25 9.14 -16.62
N MET A 655 7.00 9.10 -17.94
CA MET A 655 8.04 9.30 -18.95
C MET A 655 8.63 10.71 -18.93
N SER A 656 7.78 11.74 -18.78
CA SER A 656 8.19 13.15 -18.78
C SER A 656 8.93 13.59 -17.50
N ARG A 657 8.78 12.85 -16.40
CA ARG A 657 9.50 13.13 -15.14
C ARG A 657 10.95 12.69 -15.16
N ASP A 658 11.27 11.67 -15.96
CA ASP A 658 12.60 11.07 -15.99
C ASP A 658 13.02 10.72 -17.43
N ASN A 659 13.78 11.63 -18.02
CA ASN A 659 14.29 11.49 -19.39
C ASN A 659 15.31 10.34 -19.56
N THR A 660 15.67 9.62 -18.49
CA THR A 660 16.51 8.41 -18.58
C THR A 660 15.70 7.15 -18.86
N ILE A 661 14.37 7.21 -18.75
CA ILE A 661 13.48 6.06 -18.97
C ILE A 661 13.17 5.92 -20.46
N GLY A 662 13.49 4.76 -21.03
CA GLY A 662 13.19 4.44 -22.43
C GLY A 662 11.79 3.84 -22.67
N ALA A 663 11.16 3.29 -21.64
CA ALA A 663 9.81 2.71 -21.72
C ALA A 663 9.15 2.62 -20.33
N VAL A 664 7.83 2.82 -20.27
CA VAL A 664 7.00 2.58 -19.09
C VAL A 664 5.90 1.59 -19.48
N CYS A 665 5.60 0.64 -18.59
CA CYS A 665 4.56 -0.36 -18.79
C CYS A 665 3.44 -0.19 -17.78
N ALA A 666 2.19 -0.17 -18.25
CA ALA A 666 1.02 -0.20 -17.38
C ALA A 666 0.78 -1.63 -16.84
N ARG A 667 0.20 -1.71 -15.64
CA ARG A 667 -0.30 -2.99 -15.11
C ARG A 667 -1.65 -3.31 -15.74
N THR A 668 -1.78 -4.46 -16.38
CA THR A 668 -3.07 -4.95 -16.86
C THR A 668 -3.83 -5.66 -15.73
N HIS A 669 -5.15 -5.48 -15.72
CA HIS A 669 -6.03 -6.08 -14.73
C HIS A 669 -7.18 -6.79 -15.44
N PRO A 670 -7.51 -8.04 -15.04
CA PRO A 670 -8.66 -8.74 -15.59
C PRO A 670 -9.95 -7.96 -15.27
N MET A 671 -10.86 -7.91 -16.24
CA MET A 671 -12.21 -7.39 -16.04
C MET A 671 -13.12 -8.47 -15.44
N GLY A 672 -14.09 -8.04 -14.62
CA GLY A 672 -15.04 -8.93 -13.95
C GLY A 672 -14.90 -8.92 -12.43
N GLU A 673 -15.64 -9.82 -11.77
CA GLU A 673 -15.65 -9.98 -10.32
C GLU A 673 -15.56 -11.46 -9.90
N GLY A 674 -15.20 -11.69 -8.64
CA GLY A 674 -15.17 -13.02 -8.04
C GLY A 674 -13.78 -13.69 -7.94
N PRO A 675 -13.73 -14.92 -7.42
CA PRO A 675 -12.48 -15.61 -7.08
C PRO A 675 -11.56 -15.88 -8.27
N LEU A 676 -12.13 -16.14 -9.46
CA LEU A 676 -11.35 -16.40 -10.67
C LEU A 676 -10.54 -15.17 -11.09
N VAL A 677 -11.14 -13.98 -11.01
CA VAL A 677 -10.47 -12.70 -11.29
C VAL A 677 -9.33 -12.45 -10.30
N TRP A 678 -9.51 -12.84 -9.04
CA TRP A 678 -8.44 -12.76 -8.02
C TRP A 678 -7.28 -13.69 -8.36
N TYR A 679 -7.57 -14.92 -8.81
CA TYR A 679 -6.56 -15.86 -9.26
C TYR A 679 -5.79 -15.37 -10.49
N GLN A 680 -6.48 -14.85 -11.51
CA GLN A 680 -5.85 -14.25 -12.69
C GLN A 680 -4.96 -13.05 -12.32
N THR A 681 -5.40 -12.21 -11.37
CA THR A 681 -4.60 -11.09 -10.87
C THR A 681 -3.32 -11.57 -10.18
N PHE A 682 -3.41 -12.65 -9.41
CA PHE A 682 -2.27 -13.29 -8.76
C PHE A 682 -1.28 -13.89 -9.78
N GLU A 683 -1.78 -14.72 -10.69
CA GLU A 683 -0.98 -15.40 -11.70
C GLU A 683 -0.23 -14.38 -12.57
N TYR A 684 -0.91 -13.32 -13.00
CA TYR A 684 -0.29 -12.21 -13.72
C TYR A 684 0.81 -11.53 -12.88
N ALA A 685 0.53 -11.22 -11.61
CA ALA A 685 1.50 -10.60 -10.72
C ALA A 685 2.76 -11.46 -10.56
N VAL A 686 2.60 -12.76 -10.32
CA VAL A 686 3.70 -13.70 -10.13
C VAL A 686 4.50 -13.87 -11.43
N GLY A 687 3.85 -14.19 -12.53
CA GLY A 687 4.52 -14.51 -13.79
C GLY A 687 5.18 -13.33 -14.50
N HIS A 688 4.68 -12.10 -14.29
CA HIS A 688 5.24 -10.91 -14.93
C HIS A 688 6.19 -10.10 -14.07
N TRP A 689 6.10 -10.18 -12.73
CA TRP A 689 6.81 -9.25 -11.84
C TRP A 689 7.63 -9.91 -10.74
N PHE A 690 7.30 -11.12 -10.31
CA PHE A 690 8.09 -11.84 -9.28
C PHE A 690 9.03 -12.89 -9.87
N GLN A 691 8.68 -13.47 -11.02
CA GLN A 691 9.50 -14.48 -11.70
C GLN A 691 10.47 -13.90 -12.74
N LYS A 692 10.14 -12.73 -13.30
CA LYS A 692 11.01 -11.97 -14.21
C LYS A 692 11.67 -10.86 -13.41
#